data_AF-A0A9R1T3Z9-F1
#
_entry.id   AF-A0A9R1T3Z9-F1
#
_cell.length_a   1.000
_cell.length_b   1.000
_cell.length_c   1.000
_cell.angle_alpha   90.00
_cell.angle_beta   90.00
_cell.angle_gamma   90.00
#
_symmetry.space_group_name_H-M   'P 1'
#
loop_
_entity.id
_entity.type
_entity.pdbx_description
1 polymer ?
#
loop_
_entity_poly.entity_id
_entity_poly.type
_entity_poly.pdbx_seq_one_letter_code
_entity_poly.pdbx_strand_id
1 'polypeptide(L)'
;MKATAGRIKKLVLRNFFCHDHLVMEFNKNVNFIVGRNGSGKSAILTAITIGLGGRASTTERGDSFKTFIKSGKVSCTIEITLINEGPKAYEPEIYGKVIKVVRTISETSSKVIIKGQRDNLVSKRKADLLKITSALNIQVDNPISILNQNAAKKFLIQPKGDRMYELFMQATQLNIIGKNYKEALQISKETQTRMQDTQRELQKNKNEIEAIEEKIKAIDNLESVRKKYEELECECLWARVIAQEARVNAAEKACVNGERTVEELVTNADQNYNGKAEKIDGKIAEITEHIRESEKEAATCESAWEEIRNKYQGKKDGLAAKEREYKACKQSINRTLKDLDTINTEIVRLEQLNSQAYNEKAQLEQHKISVEAELREVEQRIKTAQVDQVHINSDKLRLEMEEREYRVDVNQKEHQLGQLQAQLGNLSLSSSNSLDVYGRDMIRLLKRIDEENRQQHFEQRPRGPIGAAIKMKDSSWTPIVEKAIGNLISGFCVDNRGDAQLLGKLIQEVYSGQKSPEIICSKFLDRVHDVRNNSTRTERYCNVFDIMEVSDPVIANCLIDQRSPESILLIPTSDEAAALLKDRENVPQNCKMALTKTGETFYPDPNYRTYSGYISNPRYLQVSTAQVVQSLKKEIREIQEEFDESKKLLTAKCEALHQSRVASKNLFKKITQLRGMLNKLSAKADELKDKLSDRVQDNGDNHSHFISLRSEYEQRLEQLRIEEQRLGDEVKELQGKINEIETELTRCREKANDVDELINPLKMRIRKLEEEKRQCQIQMKEANNRILSARHSLEQAVAEKEYQKGTLQVFLDHAEGHSRRIETSRTEEEINEEMKKRTARIALVETKYGTRDVLYEQLEIKKTRYLEVEQVLDVLLAANDQHLQRVENRRKEYKDMRSEMGERVQNAFSAILILRGYKGSLIINYVDKTLDLSVIPQNTTGRDRNETITLSGGERSYSTVAFVLALWECTAVPFYFLDEFDVFMDKVNRRIIMEILLLHTRDHPECQFGFFTPLDASIVRSSDSLTIHQLEAPERQLTQNNR
;
A
#
# COMPACT_ATOMS: atom_id res chain seq x y z
N MET A 1 30.30 -54.21 -23.69
CA MET A 1 30.33 -52.88 -23.03
C MET A 1 29.59 -51.88 -23.91
N LYS A 2 28.49 -51.29 -23.42
CA LYS A 2 27.77 -50.23 -24.17
C LYS A 2 28.64 -48.96 -24.14
N ALA A 3 28.83 -48.32 -25.28
CA ALA A 3 29.59 -47.07 -25.36
C ALA A 3 28.88 -45.95 -24.55
N THR A 4 29.63 -45.20 -23.76
CA THR A 4 29.13 -44.02 -23.03
C THR A 4 29.33 -42.78 -23.89
N ALA A 5 28.25 -42.06 -24.22
CA ALA A 5 28.30 -40.80 -24.93
C ALA A 5 29.07 -39.72 -24.13
N GLY A 6 29.73 -38.80 -24.81
CA GLY A 6 30.46 -37.67 -24.20
C GLY A 6 31.97 -37.88 -24.01
N ARG A 7 32.48 -39.10 -24.15
CA ARG A 7 33.93 -39.40 -24.10
C ARG A 7 34.68 -38.78 -25.27
N ILE A 8 35.94 -38.39 -25.03
CA ILE A 8 36.81 -37.86 -26.08
C ILE A 8 37.43 -39.03 -26.84
N LYS A 9 37.21 -39.09 -28.15
CA LYS A 9 37.82 -40.07 -29.04
C LYS A 9 39.16 -39.58 -29.58
N LYS A 10 39.23 -38.30 -29.98
CA LYS A 10 40.38 -37.73 -30.68
C LYS A 10 40.50 -36.25 -30.43
N LEU A 11 41.74 -35.78 -30.29
CA LEU A 11 42.12 -34.38 -30.24
C LEU A 11 43.11 -34.07 -31.36
N VAL A 12 42.89 -32.96 -32.05
CA VAL A 12 43.81 -32.41 -33.05
C VAL A 12 44.07 -30.95 -32.74
N LEU A 13 45.34 -30.60 -32.55
CA LEU A 13 45.80 -29.24 -32.33
C LEU A 13 46.63 -28.77 -33.51
N ARG A 14 46.47 -27.50 -33.90
CA ARG A 14 47.28 -26.83 -34.92
C ARG A 14 47.67 -25.44 -34.43
N ASN A 15 48.97 -25.13 -34.44
CA ASN A 15 49.55 -23.85 -33.98
C ASN A 15 49.09 -23.44 -32.57
N PHE A 16 48.90 -24.38 -31.65
CA PHE A 16 48.33 -24.13 -30.32
C PHE A 16 49.41 -24.24 -29.23
N PHE A 17 49.67 -23.15 -28.51
CA PHE A 17 50.82 -23.01 -27.59
C PHE A 17 52.16 -23.48 -28.23
N CYS A 18 52.76 -24.56 -27.72
CA CYS A 18 54.02 -25.10 -28.24
C CYS A 18 53.82 -26.07 -29.42
N HIS A 19 52.59 -26.54 -29.68
CA HIS A 19 52.30 -27.57 -30.67
C HIS A 19 52.04 -26.96 -32.05
N ASP A 20 52.89 -27.29 -33.04
CA ASP A 20 52.61 -26.97 -34.45
C ASP A 20 51.47 -27.84 -34.99
N HIS A 21 51.59 -29.15 -34.79
CA HIS A 21 50.55 -30.11 -35.09
C HIS A 21 50.62 -31.29 -34.11
N LEU A 22 49.57 -31.49 -33.33
CA LEU A 22 49.44 -32.63 -32.42
C LEU A 22 48.17 -33.40 -32.77
N VAL A 23 48.28 -34.72 -32.93
CA VAL A 23 47.14 -35.63 -33.10
C VAL A 23 47.21 -36.67 -31.99
N MET A 24 46.15 -36.76 -31.20
CA MET A 24 46.07 -37.70 -30.08
C MET A 24 44.75 -38.46 -30.12
N GLU A 25 44.82 -39.78 -30.17
CA GLU A 25 43.67 -40.68 -30.11
C GLU A 25 43.57 -41.27 -28.72
N PHE A 26 42.45 -41.03 -28.04
CA PHE A 26 42.26 -41.43 -26.66
C PHE A 26 41.65 -42.84 -26.57
N ASN A 27 42.15 -43.64 -25.65
CA ASN A 27 41.52 -44.86 -25.18
C ASN A 27 40.17 -44.55 -24.52
N LYS A 28 39.26 -45.52 -24.58
CA LYS A 28 37.91 -45.45 -24.01
C LYS A 28 37.90 -45.39 -22.49
N ASN A 29 38.91 -45.93 -21.81
CA ASN A 29 39.02 -45.94 -20.36
C ASN A 29 40.24 -45.16 -19.88
N VAL A 30 41.47 -45.69 -19.84
CA VAL A 30 42.63 -44.97 -19.25
C VAL A 30 43.60 -44.42 -20.30
N ASN A 31 44.03 -43.16 -20.10
CA ASN A 31 45.05 -42.49 -20.90
C ASN A 31 46.12 -41.88 -19.99
N PHE A 32 47.36 -42.34 -20.08
CA PHE A 32 48.49 -41.69 -19.40
C PHE A 32 49.21 -40.77 -20.37
N ILE A 33 49.38 -39.49 -20.03
CA ILE A 33 50.11 -38.52 -20.83
C ILE A 33 51.40 -38.17 -20.08
N VAL A 34 52.53 -38.64 -20.61
CA VAL A 34 53.84 -38.55 -19.97
C VAL A 34 54.75 -37.65 -20.79
N GLY A 35 55.45 -36.72 -20.15
CA GLY A 35 56.38 -35.83 -20.85
C GLY A 35 57.07 -34.85 -19.92
N ARG A 36 58.31 -34.44 -20.23
CA ARG A 36 59.07 -33.51 -19.38
C ARG A 36 58.35 -32.16 -19.21
N ASN A 37 58.70 -31.40 -18.19
CA ASN A 37 58.18 -30.04 -18.03
C ASN A 37 58.47 -29.20 -19.29
N GLY A 38 57.47 -28.47 -19.77
CA GLY A 38 57.55 -27.72 -21.04
C GLY A 38 57.14 -28.46 -22.32
N SER A 39 56.91 -29.79 -22.28
CA SER A 39 56.44 -30.59 -23.44
C SER A 39 55.01 -30.31 -23.92
N GLY A 40 54.29 -29.39 -23.25
CA GLY A 40 52.92 -29.04 -23.64
C GLY A 40 51.82 -29.97 -23.11
N LYS A 41 52.05 -30.73 -22.02
CA LYS A 41 51.03 -31.54 -21.33
C LYS A 41 49.79 -30.73 -20.95
N SER A 42 49.96 -29.68 -20.13
CA SER A 42 48.83 -28.84 -19.70
C SER A 42 48.15 -28.12 -20.86
N ALA A 43 48.83 -27.89 -21.99
CA ALA A 43 48.22 -27.31 -23.19
C ALA A 43 47.14 -28.22 -23.79
N ILE A 44 47.27 -29.55 -23.66
CA ILE A 44 46.24 -30.51 -24.09
C ILE A 44 44.96 -30.32 -23.26
N LEU A 45 45.09 -30.21 -21.93
CA LEU A 45 43.95 -29.95 -21.04
C LEU A 45 43.31 -28.59 -21.32
N THR A 46 44.12 -27.55 -21.48
CA THR A 46 43.63 -26.22 -21.87
C THR A 46 42.87 -26.29 -23.20
N ALA A 47 43.38 -27.02 -24.19
CA ALA A 47 42.69 -27.17 -25.47
C ALA A 47 41.34 -27.87 -25.32
N ILE A 48 41.24 -28.90 -24.48
CA ILE A 48 40.00 -29.63 -24.22
C ILE A 48 38.97 -28.71 -23.54
N THR A 49 39.37 -28.01 -22.47
CA THR A 49 38.51 -27.05 -21.76
C THR A 49 37.98 -25.96 -22.70
N ILE A 50 38.85 -25.36 -23.51
CA ILE A 50 38.47 -24.29 -24.43
C ILE A 50 37.67 -24.80 -25.62
N GLY A 51 38.06 -25.94 -26.21
CA GLY A 51 37.37 -26.53 -27.35
C GLY A 51 35.92 -26.89 -27.02
N LEU A 52 35.65 -27.34 -25.80
CA LEU A 52 34.31 -27.72 -25.32
C LEU A 52 33.54 -26.55 -24.67
N GLY A 53 33.93 -25.30 -24.93
CA GLY A 53 33.11 -24.13 -24.59
C GLY A 53 33.49 -23.41 -23.29
N GLY A 54 34.55 -23.84 -22.60
CA GLY A 54 35.11 -23.15 -21.44
C GLY A 54 35.62 -21.73 -21.76
N ARG A 55 35.72 -20.91 -20.71
CA ARG A 55 36.25 -19.54 -20.78
C ARG A 55 37.78 -19.56 -20.68
N ALA A 56 38.45 -18.57 -21.31
CA ALA A 56 39.90 -18.42 -21.22
C ALA A 56 40.36 -18.33 -19.76
N SER A 57 39.67 -17.51 -18.95
CA SER A 57 39.94 -17.36 -17.51
C SER A 57 39.83 -18.65 -16.69
N THR A 58 38.99 -19.62 -17.08
CA THR A 58 38.88 -20.91 -16.37
C THR A 58 40.19 -21.72 -16.45
N THR A 59 41.00 -21.49 -17.49
CA THR A 59 42.20 -22.30 -17.75
C THR A 59 43.43 -21.88 -16.95
N GLU A 60 43.35 -20.76 -16.21
CA GLU A 60 44.45 -20.16 -15.43
C GLU A 60 45.77 -19.92 -16.23
N ARG A 61 45.74 -20.01 -17.57
CA ARG A 61 46.89 -19.87 -18.48
C ARG A 61 46.79 -18.66 -19.42
N GLY A 62 45.77 -17.81 -19.23
CA GLY A 62 45.60 -16.55 -19.96
C GLY A 62 44.17 -16.02 -19.91
N ASP A 63 44.03 -14.69 -19.88
CA ASP A 63 42.73 -14.02 -19.80
C ASP A 63 42.04 -13.84 -21.17
N SER A 64 42.78 -14.05 -22.26
CA SER A 64 42.30 -13.87 -23.64
C SER A 64 42.70 -15.04 -24.53
N PHE A 65 41.82 -15.41 -25.47
CA PHE A 65 42.08 -16.49 -26.43
C PHE A 65 43.33 -16.25 -27.29
N LYS A 66 43.78 -14.99 -27.47
CA LYS A 66 44.99 -14.65 -28.21
C LYS A 66 46.25 -15.31 -27.64
N THR A 67 46.32 -15.50 -26.32
CA THR A 67 47.50 -16.07 -25.66
C THR A 67 47.71 -17.56 -25.95
N PHE A 68 46.72 -18.22 -26.54
CA PHE A 68 46.78 -19.65 -26.87
C PHE A 68 47.35 -19.92 -28.27
N ILE A 69 47.53 -18.87 -29.09
CA ILE A 69 48.13 -18.98 -30.42
C ILE A 69 49.64 -19.13 -30.27
N LYS A 70 50.24 -20.12 -30.97
CA LYS A 70 51.69 -20.30 -30.99
C LYS A 70 52.40 -19.03 -31.47
N SER A 71 53.50 -18.67 -30.81
CA SER A 71 54.29 -17.50 -31.18
C SER A 71 54.69 -17.53 -32.66
N GLY A 72 54.53 -16.41 -33.37
CA GLY A 72 54.80 -16.30 -34.80
C GLY A 72 53.70 -16.84 -35.72
N LYS A 73 52.53 -17.25 -35.20
CA LYS A 73 51.37 -17.70 -35.98
C LYS A 73 50.19 -16.74 -35.82
N VAL A 74 49.33 -16.65 -36.84
CA VAL A 74 48.17 -15.73 -36.89
C VAL A 74 46.89 -16.35 -36.32
N SER A 75 46.81 -17.68 -36.32
CA SER A 75 45.65 -18.42 -35.78
C SER A 75 46.03 -19.83 -35.36
N CYS A 76 45.21 -20.40 -34.47
CA CYS A 76 45.29 -21.78 -34.03
C CYS A 76 43.93 -22.48 -34.17
N THR A 77 43.95 -23.81 -34.26
CA THR A 77 42.74 -24.63 -34.37
C THR A 77 42.79 -25.79 -33.39
N ILE A 78 41.67 -26.00 -32.70
CA ILE A 78 41.41 -27.10 -31.79
C ILE A 78 40.27 -27.92 -32.40
N GLU A 79 40.47 -29.20 -32.61
CA GLU A 79 39.42 -30.13 -33.05
C GLU A 79 39.29 -31.27 -32.05
N ILE A 80 38.08 -31.45 -31.50
CA ILE A 80 37.75 -32.47 -30.52
C ILE A 80 36.66 -33.36 -31.10
N THR A 81 36.91 -34.66 -31.17
CA THR A 81 35.91 -35.66 -31.56
C THR A 81 35.36 -36.32 -30.32
N LEU A 82 34.06 -36.20 -30.08
CA LEU A 82 33.32 -36.82 -29.00
C LEU A 82 32.59 -38.08 -29.50
N ILE A 83 32.51 -39.10 -28.65
CA ILE A 83 31.68 -40.29 -28.89
C ILE A 83 30.21 -39.92 -28.64
N ASN A 84 29.34 -40.26 -29.58
CA ASN A 84 27.90 -40.02 -29.53
C ASN A 84 27.11 -41.33 -29.73
N GLU A 85 27.39 -42.30 -28.87
CA GLU A 85 26.80 -43.64 -28.93
C GLU A 85 26.22 -44.02 -27.56
N GLY A 86 25.25 -44.92 -27.55
CA GLY A 86 24.61 -45.40 -26.32
C GLY A 86 23.33 -44.63 -25.96
N PRO A 87 22.71 -44.96 -24.81
CA PRO A 87 21.39 -44.45 -24.43
C PRO A 87 21.35 -42.95 -24.14
N LYS A 88 22.50 -42.32 -23.91
CA LYS A 88 22.64 -40.88 -23.67
C LYS A 88 23.20 -40.12 -24.87
N ALA A 89 23.14 -40.70 -26.08
CA ALA A 89 23.59 -40.02 -27.30
C ALA A 89 22.73 -38.77 -27.58
N TYR A 90 23.38 -37.66 -27.93
CA TYR A 90 22.75 -36.40 -28.29
C TYR A 90 22.37 -36.41 -29.77
N GLU A 91 21.06 -36.37 -30.06
CA GLU A 91 20.52 -36.26 -31.42
C GLU A 91 21.25 -37.16 -32.45
N PRO A 92 21.30 -38.49 -32.23
CA PRO A 92 22.11 -39.41 -33.05
C PRO A 92 21.71 -39.42 -34.53
N GLU A 93 20.46 -39.07 -34.85
CA GLU A 93 19.99 -38.94 -36.23
C GLU A 93 20.63 -37.77 -36.99
N ILE A 94 21.02 -36.71 -36.27
CA ILE A 94 21.61 -35.50 -36.84
C ILE A 94 23.14 -35.60 -36.88
N TYR A 95 23.74 -36.01 -35.77
CA TYR A 95 25.20 -36.00 -35.60
C TYR A 95 25.84 -37.36 -35.92
N GLY A 96 25.08 -38.45 -35.92
CA GLY A 96 25.62 -39.80 -36.03
C GLY A 96 26.37 -40.24 -34.77
N LYS A 97 27.30 -41.19 -34.94
CA LYS A 97 28.04 -41.83 -33.84
C LYS A 97 29.13 -40.96 -33.20
N VAL A 98 29.50 -39.84 -33.82
CA VAL A 98 30.52 -38.93 -33.30
C VAL A 98 30.16 -37.48 -33.58
N ILE A 99 30.50 -36.60 -32.63
CA ILE A 99 30.35 -35.14 -32.77
C ILE A 99 31.74 -34.54 -32.83
N LYS A 100 32.05 -33.76 -33.88
CA LYS A 100 33.32 -33.03 -33.98
C LYS A 100 33.12 -31.56 -33.68
N VAL A 101 33.83 -31.06 -32.68
CA VAL A 101 33.84 -29.64 -32.30
C VAL A 101 35.17 -29.05 -32.77
N VAL A 102 35.10 -28.12 -33.73
CA VAL A 102 36.25 -27.42 -34.28
C VAL A 102 36.19 -25.96 -33.85
N ARG A 103 37.18 -25.53 -33.07
CA ARG A 103 37.33 -24.15 -32.61
C ARG A 103 38.56 -23.53 -33.26
N THR A 104 38.35 -22.47 -34.03
CA THR A 104 39.42 -21.69 -34.64
C THR A 104 39.55 -20.36 -33.90
N ILE A 105 40.76 -20.05 -33.45
CA ILE A 105 41.08 -18.83 -32.71
C ILE A 105 42.05 -18.01 -33.55
N SER A 106 41.69 -16.78 -33.85
CA SER A 106 42.56 -15.75 -34.43
C SER A 106 42.84 -14.65 -33.40
N GLU A 107 43.72 -13.70 -33.71
CA GLU A 107 43.99 -12.57 -32.82
C GLU A 107 42.74 -11.75 -32.44
N THR A 108 41.75 -11.71 -33.34
CA THR A 108 40.55 -10.87 -33.22
C THR A 108 39.26 -11.64 -32.96
N SER A 109 39.23 -12.96 -33.17
CA SER A 109 37.98 -13.72 -33.12
C SER A 109 38.16 -15.17 -32.68
N SER A 110 37.10 -15.75 -32.13
CA SER A 110 37.02 -17.18 -31.82
C SER A 110 35.75 -17.76 -32.45
N LYS A 111 35.92 -18.64 -33.44
CA LYS A 111 34.82 -19.27 -34.19
C LYS A 111 34.71 -20.74 -33.79
N VAL A 112 33.49 -21.21 -33.56
CA VAL A 112 33.18 -22.60 -33.25
C VAL A 112 32.33 -23.18 -34.38
N ILE A 113 32.70 -24.39 -34.82
CA ILE A 113 32.00 -25.17 -35.83
C ILE A 113 31.75 -26.55 -35.24
N ILE A 114 30.52 -27.04 -35.39
CA ILE A 114 30.09 -28.36 -34.92
C ILE A 114 29.73 -29.20 -36.14
N LYS A 115 30.32 -30.37 -36.25
CA LYS A 115 30.10 -31.31 -37.36
C LYS A 115 29.63 -32.68 -36.86
N GLY A 116 28.87 -33.36 -37.70
CA GLY A 116 28.48 -34.76 -37.48
C GLY A 116 29.54 -35.75 -37.99
N GLN A 117 29.21 -37.04 -37.92
CA GLN A 117 30.08 -38.16 -38.31
C GLN A 117 30.56 -38.10 -39.77
N ARG A 118 29.74 -37.55 -40.68
CA ARG A 118 30.06 -37.43 -42.12
C ARG A 118 30.83 -36.14 -42.46
N ASP A 119 31.40 -35.46 -41.45
CA ASP A 119 32.02 -34.13 -41.58
C ASP A 119 31.08 -33.04 -42.13
N ASN A 120 29.77 -33.28 -42.10
CA ASN A 120 28.75 -32.30 -42.43
C ASN A 120 28.67 -31.23 -41.35
N LEU A 121 28.65 -29.96 -41.77
CA LEU A 121 28.43 -28.82 -40.88
C LEU A 121 26.99 -28.87 -40.33
N VAL A 122 26.85 -28.92 -39.00
CA VAL A 122 25.54 -28.93 -38.32
C VAL A 122 25.23 -27.58 -37.68
N SER A 123 26.16 -27.00 -36.91
CA SER A 123 25.96 -25.69 -36.29
C SER A 123 27.26 -24.87 -36.19
N LYS A 124 27.08 -23.55 -36.07
CA LYS A 124 28.13 -22.56 -35.76
C LYS A 124 27.85 -21.77 -34.49
N ARG A 125 26.74 -22.06 -33.80
CA ARG A 125 26.29 -21.28 -32.62
C ARG A 125 26.93 -21.83 -31.36
N LYS A 126 27.51 -20.94 -30.55
CA LYS A 126 28.03 -21.30 -29.21
C LYS A 126 26.95 -21.90 -28.31
N ALA A 127 25.71 -21.42 -28.42
CA ALA A 127 24.58 -21.94 -27.64
C ALA A 127 24.32 -23.43 -27.90
N ASP A 128 24.49 -23.90 -29.14
CA ASP A 128 24.28 -25.32 -29.47
C ASP A 128 25.42 -26.18 -28.93
N LEU A 129 26.66 -25.67 -28.91
CA LEU A 129 27.77 -26.34 -28.21
C LEU A 129 27.46 -26.51 -26.72
N LEU A 130 26.94 -25.47 -26.07
CA LEU A 130 26.57 -25.53 -24.65
C LEU A 130 25.43 -26.53 -24.38
N LYS A 131 24.47 -26.66 -25.30
CA LYS A 131 23.42 -27.69 -25.23
C LYS A 131 24.01 -29.09 -25.32
N ILE A 132 24.90 -29.32 -26.30
CA ILE A 132 25.59 -30.62 -26.47
C ILE A 132 26.37 -30.98 -25.20
N THR A 133 27.18 -30.06 -24.68
CA THR A 133 27.97 -30.32 -23.47
C THR A 133 27.08 -30.53 -22.25
N SER A 134 25.97 -29.80 -22.11
CA SER A 134 25.02 -30.00 -21.00
C SER A 134 24.31 -31.35 -21.10
N ALA A 135 23.89 -31.76 -22.30
CA ALA A 135 23.17 -33.02 -22.51
C ALA A 135 24.08 -34.24 -22.30
N LEU A 136 25.36 -34.12 -22.70
CA LEU A 136 26.38 -35.14 -22.48
C LEU A 136 27.02 -35.08 -21.08
N ASN A 137 26.53 -34.19 -20.21
CA ASN A 137 27.06 -33.91 -18.88
C ASN A 137 28.58 -33.65 -18.84
N ILE A 138 29.09 -32.93 -19.84
CA ILE A 138 30.49 -32.51 -19.92
C ILE A 138 30.65 -31.23 -19.10
N GLN A 139 31.45 -31.29 -18.03
CA GLN A 139 31.61 -30.21 -17.05
C GLN A 139 33.04 -29.66 -17.03
N VAL A 140 33.42 -28.92 -18.07
CA VAL A 140 34.81 -28.41 -18.20
C VAL A 140 35.20 -27.34 -17.17
N ASP A 141 34.22 -26.70 -16.52
CA ASP A 141 34.45 -25.73 -15.44
C ASP A 141 34.47 -26.40 -14.04
N ASN A 142 34.21 -27.71 -13.94
CA ASN A 142 34.24 -28.44 -12.67
C ASN A 142 35.69 -28.93 -12.38
N PRO A 143 36.34 -28.46 -11.30
CA PRO A 143 37.73 -28.82 -10.99
C PRO A 143 37.96 -30.32 -10.76
N ILE A 144 36.91 -31.08 -10.43
CA ILE A 144 36.98 -32.53 -10.23
C ILE A 144 36.90 -33.31 -11.54
N SER A 145 36.29 -32.75 -12.60
CA SER A 145 36.29 -33.33 -13.95
C SER A 145 37.60 -33.02 -14.69
N ILE A 146 38.10 -31.79 -14.56
CA ILE A 146 39.42 -31.40 -15.09
C ILE A 146 40.19 -30.69 -13.98
N LEU A 147 41.06 -31.43 -13.30
CA LEU A 147 41.93 -30.88 -12.26
C LEU A 147 43.22 -30.36 -12.89
N ASN A 148 43.27 -29.04 -13.12
CA ASN A 148 44.46 -28.38 -13.65
C ASN A 148 45.61 -28.33 -12.62
N GLN A 149 46.84 -28.06 -13.08
CA GLN A 149 48.04 -28.03 -12.23
C GLN A 149 47.90 -27.16 -10.97
N ASN A 150 47.35 -25.95 -11.11
CA ASN A 150 47.24 -25.00 -10.00
C ASN A 150 46.13 -25.38 -9.02
N ALA A 151 45.00 -25.88 -9.50
CA ALA A 151 43.91 -26.44 -8.71
C ALA A 151 44.41 -27.67 -7.95
N ALA A 152 45.13 -28.57 -8.61
CA ALA A 152 45.81 -29.69 -7.97
C ALA A 152 46.74 -29.21 -6.86
N LYS A 153 47.56 -28.18 -7.10
CA LYS A 153 48.44 -27.58 -6.07
C LYS A 153 47.65 -26.99 -4.89
N LYS A 154 46.56 -26.25 -5.17
CA LYS A 154 45.70 -25.61 -4.15
C LYS A 154 45.01 -26.64 -3.27
N PHE A 155 44.51 -27.72 -3.86
CA PHE A 155 43.70 -28.73 -3.16
C PHE A 155 44.55 -29.84 -2.54
N LEU A 156 45.49 -30.43 -3.28
CA LEU A 156 46.28 -31.58 -2.80
C LEU A 156 47.35 -31.21 -1.76
N ILE A 157 47.89 -29.98 -1.77
CA ILE A 157 49.00 -29.59 -0.88
C ILE A 157 48.53 -28.80 0.34
N GLN A 158 47.47 -27.98 0.19
CA GLN A 158 46.96 -27.12 1.25
C GLN A 158 45.45 -27.32 1.49
N PRO A 159 45.00 -28.52 1.93
CA PRO A 159 43.64 -28.70 2.43
C PRO A 159 43.40 -27.75 3.59
N LYS A 160 42.59 -26.72 3.34
CA LYS A 160 41.94 -25.88 4.34
C LYS A 160 40.44 -26.16 4.29
N GLY A 161 39.76 -26.10 5.43
CA GLY A 161 38.37 -26.52 5.54
C GLY A 161 37.42 -25.74 4.63
N ASP A 162 37.62 -24.43 4.48
CA ASP A 162 36.85 -23.55 3.60
C ASP A 162 36.99 -23.94 2.10
N ARG A 163 38.22 -24.22 1.66
CA ARG A 163 38.50 -24.60 0.27
C ARG A 163 38.00 -26.00 -0.08
N MET A 164 38.08 -26.93 0.87
CA MET A 164 37.55 -28.28 0.69
C MET A 164 36.02 -28.26 0.61
N TYR A 165 35.38 -27.40 1.40
CA TYR A 165 33.95 -27.13 1.27
C TYR A 165 33.59 -26.52 -0.09
N GLU A 166 34.35 -25.53 -0.55
CA GLU A 166 34.14 -24.93 -1.87
C GLU A 166 34.27 -25.99 -2.99
N LEU A 167 35.31 -26.83 -2.93
CA LEU A 167 35.52 -27.91 -3.89
C LEU A 167 34.35 -28.90 -3.87
N PHE A 168 33.89 -29.33 -2.69
CA PHE A 168 32.70 -30.17 -2.55
C PHE A 168 31.48 -29.53 -3.22
N MET A 169 31.20 -28.25 -2.92
CA MET A 169 30.05 -27.53 -3.47
C MET A 169 30.11 -27.35 -4.99
N GLN A 170 31.31 -27.15 -5.56
CA GLN A 170 31.54 -27.05 -7.00
C GLN A 170 31.44 -28.41 -7.69
N ALA A 171 32.07 -29.43 -7.10
CA ALA A 171 32.10 -30.80 -7.63
C ALA A 171 30.69 -31.37 -7.77
N THR A 172 29.89 -31.20 -6.74
CA THR A 172 28.50 -31.68 -6.66
C THR A 172 27.48 -30.75 -7.33
N GLN A 173 27.92 -29.61 -7.88
CA GLN A 173 27.09 -28.55 -8.45
C GLN A 173 26.05 -27.91 -7.51
N LEU A 174 26.14 -28.20 -6.20
CA LEU A 174 25.28 -27.59 -5.19
C LEU A 174 25.44 -26.06 -5.15
N ASN A 175 26.60 -25.53 -5.53
CA ASN A 175 26.82 -24.09 -5.67
C ASN A 175 25.89 -23.43 -6.70
N ILE A 176 25.69 -24.08 -7.86
CA ILE A 176 24.83 -23.58 -8.95
C ILE A 176 23.37 -23.66 -8.52
N ILE A 177 22.96 -24.80 -7.96
CA ILE A 177 21.58 -24.99 -7.48
C ILE A 177 21.27 -23.97 -6.38
N GLY A 178 22.19 -23.78 -5.43
CA GLY A 178 22.06 -22.79 -4.36
C GLY A 178 21.98 -21.35 -4.89
N LYS A 179 22.69 -21.03 -5.98
CA LYS A 179 22.59 -19.72 -6.64
C LYS A 179 21.23 -19.53 -7.31
N ASN A 180 20.79 -20.50 -8.11
CA ASN A 180 19.49 -20.47 -8.78
C ASN A 180 18.33 -20.36 -7.79
N TYR A 181 18.44 -21.03 -6.65
CA TYR A 181 17.50 -20.90 -5.54
C TYR A 181 17.46 -19.47 -4.98
N LYS A 182 18.63 -18.85 -4.71
CA LYS A 182 18.69 -17.47 -4.22
C LYS A 182 18.13 -16.47 -5.22
N GLU A 183 18.41 -16.64 -6.51
CA GLU A 183 17.85 -15.80 -7.57
C GLU A 183 16.32 -15.93 -7.63
N ALA A 184 15.78 -17.16 -7.52
CA ALA A 184 14.33 -17.37 -7.47
C ALA A 184 13.67 -16.72 -6.24
N LEU A 185 14.34 -16.76 -5.07
CA LEU A 185 13.89 -16.08 -3.86
C LEU A 185 13.91 -14.55 -4.00
N GLN A 186 14.92 -14.00 -4.69
CA GLN A 186 15.02 -12.57 -4.95
C GLN A 186 13.87 -12.08 -5.84
N ILE A 187 13.57 -12.83 -6.92
CA ILE A 187 12.42 -12.54 -7.81
C ILE A 187 11.11 -12.54 -7.01
N SER A 188 10.94 -13.45 -6.04
CA SER A 188 9.76 -13.47 -5.17
C SER A 188 9.65 -12.22 -4.31
N LYS A 189 10.75 -11.76 -3.70
CA LYS A 189 10.76 -10.51 -2.93
C LYS A 189 10.41 -9.29 -3.78
N GLU A 190 10.99 -9.19 -4.97
CA GLU A 190 10.69 -8.10 -5.90
C GLU A 190 9.22 -8.09 -6.34
N THR A 191 8.65 -9.28 -6.58
CA THR A 191 7.24 -9.44 -6.90
C THR A 191 6.36 -9.01 -5.74
N GLN A 192 6.71 -9.39 -4.50
CA GLN A 192 6.00 -8.96 -3.30
C GLN A 192 6.05 -7.44 -3.09
N THR A 193 7.18 -6.79 -3.38
CA THR A 193 7.27 -5.32 -3.35
C THR A 193 6.35 -4.68 -4.39
N ARG A 194 6.36 -5.18 -5.64
CA ARG A 194 5.45 -4.69 -6.69
C ARG A 194 3.99 -4.85 -6.28
N MET A 195 3.60 -5.98 -5.68
CA MET A 195 2.24 -6.18 -5.17
C MET A 195 1.87 -5.16 -4.11
N GLN A 196 2.77 -4.85 -3.17
CA GLN A 196 2.53 -3.82 -2.15
C GLN A 196 2.32 -2.43 -2.78
N ASP A 197 3.10 -2.10 -3.80
CA ASP A 197 2.98 -0.83 -4.52
C ASP A 197 1.67 -0.75 -5.32
N THR A 198 1.30 -1.83 -6.03
CA THR A 198 0.01 -1.93 -6.74
C THR A 198 -1.16 -1.85 -5.75
N GLN A 199 -1.06 -2.46 -4.58
CA GLN A 199 -2.10 -2.38 -3.55
C GLN A 199 -2.22 -0.97 -2.94
N ARG A 200 -1.11 -0.24 -2.80
CA ARG A 200 -1.13 1.19 -2.44
C ARG A 200 -1.77 2.04 -3.53
N GLU A 201 -1.48 1.77 -4.81
CA GLU A 201 -2.12 2.46 -5.94
C GLU A 201 -3.64 2.20 -5.96
N LEU A 202 -4.07 0.95 -5.74
CA LEU A 202 -5.47 0.57 -5.64
C LEU A 202 -6.18 1.35 -4.53
N GLN A 203 -5.57 1.42 -3.34
CA GLN A 203 -6.13 2.17 -2.21
C GLN A 203 -6.19 3.68 -2.50
N LYS A 204 -5.19 4.24 -3.17
CA LYS A 204 -5.19 5.64 -3.60
C LYS A 204 -6.34 5.92 -4.57
N ASN A 205 -6.52 5.07 -5.59
CA ASN A 205 -7.61 5.20 -6.55
C ASN A 205 -8.97 5.09 -5.86
N LYS A 206 -9.13 4.18 -4.88
CA LYS A 206 -10.35 4.07 -4.08
C LYS A 206 -10.68 5.37 -3.32
N ASN A 207 -9.69 5.93 -2.61
CA ASN A 207 -9.88 7.17 -1.87
C ASN A 207 -10.22 8.35 -2.81
N GLU A 208 -9.63 8.39 -4.01
CA GLU A 208 -9.95 9.40 -5.02
C GLU A 208 -11.38 9.25 -5.56
N ILE A 209 -11.85 8.03 -5.79
CA ILE A 209 -13.24 7.73 -6.17
C ILE A 209 -14.20 8.21 -5.08
N GLU A 210 -13.96 7.84 -3.82
CA GLU A 210 -14.78 8.28 -2.68
C GLU A 210 -14.83 9.81 -2.58
N ALA A 211 -13.69 10.49 -2.76
CA ALA A 211 -13.63 11.95 -2.77
C ALA A 211 -14.43 12.57 -3.92
N ILE A 212 -14.43 11.98 -5.12
CA ILE A 212 -15.23 12.47 -6.26
C ILE A 212 -16.72 12.23 -5.99
N GLU A 213 -17.11 11.09 -5.44
CA GLU A 213 -18.50 10.78 -5.08
C GLU A 213 -19.04 11.74 -4.00
N GLU A 214 -18.22 12.15 -3.03
CA GLU A 214 -18.58 13.20 -2.07
C GLU A 214 -18.81 14.56 -2.75
N LYS A 215 -17.97 14.94 -3.72
CA LYS A 215 -18.14 16.18 -4.49
C LYS A 215 -19.44 16.18 -5.29
N ILE A 216 -19.77 15.05 -5.93
CA ILE A 216 -21.02 14.87 -6.66
C ILE A 216 -22.22 15.04 -5.72
N LYS A 217 -22.21 14.38 -4.55
CA LYS A 217 -23.27 14.58 -3.53
C LYS A 217 -23.40 16.03 -3.07
N ALA A 218 -22.29 16.75 -2.93
CA ALA A 218 -22.31 18.16 -2.55
C ALA A 218 -22.98 19.04 -3.62
N ILE A 219 -22.75 18.74 -4.92
CA ILE A 219 -23.39 19.42 -6.04
C ILE A 219 -24.87 19.04 -6.17
N ASP A 220 -25.24 17.77 -6.03
CA ASP A 220 -26.64 17.34 -6.07
C ASP A 220 -27.48 18.03 -4.97
N ASN A 221 -26.89 18.23 -3.78
CA ASN A 221 -27.54 18.98 -2.70
C ASN A 221 -27.77 20.47 -3.05
N LEU A 222 -27.00 21.07 -3.96
CA LEU A 222 -27.20 22.47 -4.40
C LEU A 222 -28.46 22.66 -5.25
N GLU A 223 -28.94 21.66 -5.98
CA GLU A 223 -30.18 21.80 -6.78
C GLU A 223 -31.36 22.22 -5.89
N SER A 224 -31.43 21.66 -4.68
CA SER A 224 -32.44 22.05 -3.68
C SER A 224 -32.28 23.49 -3.17
N VAL A 225 -31.05 24.02 -3.17
CA VAL A 225 -30.74 25.40 -2.75
C VAL A 225 -31.06 26.38 -3.88
N ARG A 226 -30.80 26.00 -5.14
CA ARG A 226 -31.16 26.79 -6.33
C ARG A 226 -32.68 26.97 -6.45
N LYS A 227 -33.45 25.90 -6.28
CA LYS A 227 -34.92 25.98 -6.31
C LYS A 227 -35.49 26.94 -5.25
N LYS A 228 -34.92 26.91 -4.03
CA LYS A 228 -35.29 27.85 -2.95
C LYS A 228 -34.82 29.28 -3.21
N TYR A 229 -33.75 29.47 -3.98
CA TYR A 229 -33.30 30.79 -4.41
C TYR A 229 -34.29 31.40 -5.41
N GLU A 230 -34.76 30.63 -6.39
CA GLU A 230 -35.80 31.07 -7.34
C GLU A 230 -37.12 31.45 -6.63
N GLU A 231 -37.51 30.69 -5.61
CA GLU A 231 -38.67 31.00 -4.76
C GLU A 231 -38.49 32.33 -4.00
N LEU A 232 -37.31 32.56 -3.41
CA LEU A 232 -36.97 33.80 -2.70
C LEU A 232 -36.80 35.01 -3.64
N GLU A 233 -36.36 34.79 -4.87
CA GLU A 233 -36.24 35.83 -5.90
C GLU A 233 -37.63 36.36 -6.30
N CYS A 234 -38.58 35.44 -6.52
CA CYS A 234 -39.98 35.81 -6.74
C CYS A 234 -40.56 36.56 -5.53
N GLU A 235 -40.24 36.10 -4.32
CA GLU A 235 -40.69 36.74 -3.08
C GLU A 235 -40.11 38.15 -2.89
N CYS A 236 -38.83 38.36 -3.23
CA CYS A 236 -38.16 39.64 -3.12
C CYS A 236 -38.77 40.70 -4.05
N LEU A 237 -39.16 40.30 -5.26
CA LEU A 237 -39.84 41.18 -6.22
C LEU A 237 -41.16 41.71 -5.65
N TRP A 238 -41.95 40.85 -5.01
CA TRP A 238 -43.21 41.25 -4.38
C TRP A 238 -43.02 42.04 -3.08
N ALA A 239 -42.01 41.74 -2.27
CA ALA A 239 -41.66 42.54 -1.10
C ALA A 239 -41.28 43.98 -1.49
N ARG A 240 -40.56 44.16 -2.60
CA ARG A 240 -40.21 45.47 -3.17
C ARG A 240 -41.45 46.26 -3.60
N VAL A 241 -42.44 45.59 -4.19
CA VAL A 241 -43.73 46.21 -4.54
C VAL A 241 -44.47 46.67 -3.27
N ILE A 242 -44.58 45.81 -2.25
CA ILE A 242 -45.29 46.14 -0.99
C ILE A 242 -44.61 47.30 -0.26
N ALA A 243 -43.27 47.31 -0.18
CA ALA A 243 -42.52 48.42 0.43
C ALA A 243 -42.74 49.74 -0.35
N GLN A 244 -42.81 49.65 -1.67
CA GLN A 244 -43.06 50.81 -2.54
C GLN A 244 -44.51 51.32 -2.42
N GLU A 245 -45.51 50.44 -2.28
CA GLU A 245 -46.91 50.81 -1.97
C GLU A 245 -46.99 51.59 -0.64
N ALA A 246 -46.25 51.13 0.39
CA ALA A 246 -46.17 51.83 1.68
C ALA A 246 -45.51 53.21 1.57
N ARG A 247 -44.46 53.36 0.74
CA ARG A 247 -43.79 54.65 0.47
C ARG A 247 -44.71 55.63 -0.26
N VAL A 248 -45.48 55.17 -1.24
CA VAL A 248 -46.48 55.99 -1.92
C VAL A 248 -47.53 56.49 -0.93
N ASN A 249 -48.04 55.61 -0.05
CA ASN A 249 -49.00 55.99 0.99
C ASN A 249 -48.43 56.99 2.02
N ALA A 250 -47.14 56.86 2.36
CA ALA A 250 -46.46 57.79 3.27
C ALA A 250 -46.24 59.16 2.63
N ALA A 251 -45.81 59.20 1.36
CA ALA A 251 -45.64 60.43 0.58
C ALA A 251 -46.98 61.18 0.42
N GLU A 252 -48.08 60.44 0.21
CA GLU A 252 -49.43 61.05 0.16
C GLU A 252 -49.84 61.72 1.46
N LYS A 253 -49.55 61.09 2.61
CA LYS A 253 -49.81 61.70 3.93
C LYS A 253 -48.92 62.93 4.21
N ALA A 254 -47.68 62.92 3.71
CA ALA A 254 -46.74 64.03 3.89
C ALA A 254 -47.16 65.28 3.08
N CYS A 255 -47.66 65.13 1.86
CA CYS A 255 -48.21 66.23 1.08
C CYS A 255 -49.36 66.94 1.80
N VAL A 256 -50.32 66.15 2.32
CA VAL A 256 -51.51 66.68 3.02
C VAL A 256 -51.13 67.46 4.28
N ASN A 257 -50.12 67.00 5.04
CA ASN A 257 -49.64 67.71 6.22
C ASN A 257 -48.83 68.97 5.86
N GLY A 258 -48.06 68.93 4.77
CA GLY A 258 -47.28 70.07 4.28
C GLY A 258 -48.15 71.25 3.84
N GLU A 259 -49.25 70.98 3.15
CA GLU A 259 -50.22 72.00 2.70
C GLU A 259 -50.79 72.80 3.87
N ARG A 260 -51.21 72.11 4.93
CA ARG A 260 -51.77 72.71 6.14
C ARG A 260 -50.75 73.57 6.91
N THR A 261 -49.48 73.15 6.93
CA THR A 261 -48.41 73.85 7.66
C THR A 261 -48.00 75.15 6.95
N VAL A 262 -48.08 75.19 5.61
CA VAL A 262 -47.80 76.39 4.82
C VAL A 262 -48.88 77.47 5.02
N GLU A 263 -50.15 77.09 5.14
CA GLU A 263 -51.27 78.03 5.40
C GLU A 263 -51.18 78.71 6.77
N GLU A 264 -50.84 77.96 7.84
CA GLU A 264 -50.73 78.49 9.21
C GLU A 264 -49.56 79.47 9.40
N LEU A 265 -48.46 79.29 8.64
CA LEU A 265 -47.26 80.12 8.74
C LEU A 265 -47.33 81.41 7.90
N VAL A 266 -48.08 81.41 6.79
CA VAL A 266 -48.26 82.60 5.92
C VAL A 266 -49.09 83.69 6.61
N THR A 267 -50.04 83.30 7.46
CA THR A 267 -50.98 84.24 8.13
C THR A 267 -50.34 84.99 9.32
N ASN A 268 -49.25 84.48 9.89
CA ASN A 268 -48.58 85.05 11.08
C ASN A 268 -47.39 85.99 10.76
N ALA A 269 -46.97 86.08 9.48
CA ALA A 269 -45.70 86.71 9.13
C ALA A 269 -45.79 88.17 8.63
N ASP A 270 -46.99 88.67 8.28
CA ASP A 270 -47.15 90.01 7.66
C ASP A 270 -47.17 91.20 8.65
N GLN A 271 -47.11 90.98 9.98
CA GLN A 271 -47.45 92.04 10.95
C GLN A 271 -46.35 92.58 11.88
N ASN A 272 -45.14 92.00 12.02
CA ASN A 272 -44.31 92.36 13.20
C ASN A 272 -42.83 92.74 13.05
N TYR A 273 -42.14 92.59 11.91
CA TYR A 273 -40.66 92.70 11.94
C TYR A 273 -40.09 93.18 10.59
N ASN A 274 -39.14 94.11 10.45
CA ASN A 274 -38.40 94.94 11.42
C ASN A 274 -37.49 95.91 10.62
N GLY A 275 -37.80 97.21 10.60
CA GLY A 275 -36.89 98.29 10.14
C GLY A 275 -35.76 98.59 11.12
N LYS A 276 -35.17 97.57 11.77
CA LYS A 276 -34.17 97.73 12.84
C LYS A 276 -32.77 97.14 12.55
N ALA A 277 -32.52 96.57 11.37
CA ALA A 277 -31.25 95.88 11.06
C ALA A 277 -30.17 96.75 10.35
N GLU A 278 -30.48 97.96 9.85
CA GLU A 278 -29.51 98.79 9.11
C GLU A 278 -28.61 99.70 9.97
N LYS A 279 -28.88 99.86 11.27
CA LYS A 279 -28.16 100.83 12.13
C LYS A 279 -26.95 100.28 12.91
N ILE A 280 -26.66 98.97 12.82
CA ILE A 280 -25.54 98.33 13.57
C ILE A 280 -24.30 98.10 12.67
N ASP A 281 -24.43 98.18 11.35
CA ASP A 281 -23.35 97.83 10.39
C ASP A 281 -22.29 98.93 10.23
N GLY A 282 -22.62 100.18 10.54
CA GLY A 282 -21.68 101.31 10.43
C GLY A 282 -20.65 101.40 11.55
N LYS A 283 -20.84 100.74 12.71
CA LYS A 283 -19.96 100.92 13.90
C LYS A 283 -18.85 99.88 14.05
N ILE A 284 -18.81 98.85 13.19
CA ILE A 284 -17.80 97.78 13.23
C ILE A 284 -16.67 98.01 12.19
N ALA A 285 -16.93 98.79 11.14
CA ALA A 285 -15.95 99.11 10.10
C ALA A 285 -14.84 100.07 10.57
N GLU A 286 -15.12 101.01 11.49
CA GLU A 286 -14.14 102.02 11.96
C GLU A 286 -13.01 101.46 12.85
N ILE A 287 -13.22 100.34 13.54
CA ILE A 287 -12.24 99.82 14.52
C ILE A 287 -11.22 98.84 13.86
N THR A 288 -11.49 98.39 12.64
CA THR A 288 -10.65 97.40 11.93
C THR A 288 -9.46 98.04 11.21
N GLU A 289 -9.55 99.32 10.85
CA GLU A 289 -8.49 100.05 10.13
C GLU A 289 -7.32 100.44 11.06
N HIS A 290 -7.58 100.69 12.35
CA HIS A 290 -6.58 101.10 13.34
C HIS A 290 -5.58 100.00 13.77
N ILE A 291 -5.87 98.73 13.51
CA ILE A 291 -4.95 97.60 13.82
C ILE A 291 -3.87 97.45 12.72
N ARG A 292 -4.14 97.96 11.51
CA ARG A 292 -3.31 97.74 10.33
C ARG A 292 -2.09 98.67 10.23
N GLU A 293 -2.10 99.79 10.96
CA GLU A 293 -1.01 100.78 10.96
C GLU A 293 0.10 100.45 11.98
N SER A 294 -0.22 99.80 13.11
CA SER A 294 0.76 99.44 14.16
C SER A 294 1.65 98.24 13.81
N GLU A 295 1.28 97.41 12.83
CA GLU A 295 2.10 96.28 12.36
C GLU A 295 3.26 96.72 11.43
N LYS A 296 3.22 97.97 10.92
CA LYS A 296 4.21 98.47 9.95
C LYS A 296 5.50 99.02 10.59
N GLU A 297 5.50 99.36 11.87
CA GLU A 297 6.68 99.85 12.60
C GLU A 297 7.54 98.72 13.21
N ALA A 298 7.02 97.49 13.32
CA ALA A 298 7.80 96.32 13.76
C ALA A 298 8.80 95.83 12.68
N ALA A 299 8.48 96.02 11.40
CA ALA A 299 9.21 95.44 10.27
C ALA A 299 10.58 96.09 9.99
N THR A 300 10.84 97.31 10.46
CA THR A 300 12.11 98.04 10.22
C THR A 300 13.21 97.71 11.23
N CYS A 301 12.88 97.17 12.41
CA CYS A 301 13.89 96.71 13.38
C CYS A 301 14.41 95.29 13.11
N GLU A 302 13.66 94.44 12.38
CA GLU A 302 14.10 93.09 11.98
C GLU A 302 15.22 93.12 10.91
N SER A 303 15.17 94.06 9.97
CA SER A 303 16.09 94.10 8.83
C SER A 303 17.56 94.37 9.18
N ALA A 304 17.87 95.02 10.30
CA ALA A 304 19.26 95.28 10.72
C ALA A 304 19.87 94.14 11.56
N TRP A 305 19.03 93.25 12.12
CA TRP A 305 19.48 92.04 12.84
C TRP A 305 19.92 90.93 11.88
N GLU A 306 19.27 90.84 10.71
CA GLU A 306 19.50 89.81 9.70
C GLU A 306 20.91 89.86 9.05
N GLU A 307 21.50 91.05 8.86
CA GLU A 307 22.81 91.21 8.21
C GLU A 307 24.00 90.73 9.06
N ILE A 308 23.97 90.97 10.37
CA ILE A 308 25.03 90.54 11.30
C ILE A 308 24.93 89.03 11.59
N ARG A 309 23.70 88.48 11.61
CA ARG A 309 23.42 87.04 11.70
C ARG A 309 24.04 86.24 10.55
N ASN A 310 24.00 86.75 9.32
CA ASN A 310 24.52 86.06 8.14
C ASN A 310 26.06 85.91 8.17
N LYS A 311 26.80 86.87 8.75
CA LYS A 311 28.27 86.77 8.92
C LYS A 311 28.67 85.77 10.02
N TYR A 312 27.92 85.68 11.10
CA TYR A 312 28.10 84.63 12.14
C TYR A 312 27.84 83.23 11.57
N GLN A 313 26.78 83.07 10.78
CA GLN A 313 26.38 81.77 10.22
C GLN A 313 27.46 81.19 9.27
N GLY A 314 28.03 82.00 8.37
CA GLY A 314 29.06 81.51 7.43
C GLY A 314 30.36 81.03 8.07
N LYS A 315 30.79 81.65 9.18
CA LYS A 315 31.99 81.21 9.94
C LYS A 315 31.69 79.96 10.79
N LYS A 316 30.49 79.86 11.35
CA LYS A 316 30.00 78.69 12.10
C LYS A 316 29.91 77.43 11.23
N ASP A 317 29.45 77.58 10.00
CA ASP A 317 29.35 76.45 9.05
C ASP A 317 30.73 75.92 8.63
N GLY A 318 31.74 76.79 8.50
CA GLY A 318 33.12 76.40 8.22
C GLY A 318 33.81 75.63 9.36
N LEU A 319 33.60 76.05 10.62
CA LEU A 319 34.05 75.29 11.79
C LEU A 319 33.37 73.92 11.86
N ALA A 320 32.05 73.88 11.65
CA ALA A 320 31.29 72.63 11.69
C ALA A 320 31.69 71.64 10.58
N ALA A 321 32.21 72.10 9.44
CA ALA A 321 32.74 71.24 8.39
C ALA A 321 34.08 70.60 8.80
N LYS A 322 35.02 71.39 9.35
CA LYS A 322 36.34 70.88 9.79
C LYS A 322 36.28 70.00 11.03
N GLU A 323 35.38 70.30 11.98
CA GLU A 323 35.10 69.40 13.10
C GLU A 323 34.52 68.05 12.66
N ARG A 324 33.74 68.03 11.57
CA ARG A 324 33.22 66.78 10.99
C ARG A 324 34.33 65.94 10.37
N GLU A 325 35.27 66.55 9.65
CA GLU A 325 36.45 65.86 9.09
C GLU A 325 37.35 65.30 10.21
N TYR A 326 37.65 66.08 11.24
CA TYR A 326 38.44 65.63 12.41
C TYR A 326 37.76 64.47 13.14
N LYS A 327 36.44 64.56 13.41
CA LYS A 327 35.67 63.48 14.03
C LYS A 327 35.60 62.23 13.14
N ALA A 328 35.49 62.37 11.82
CA ALA A 328 35.48 61.24 10.88
C ALA A 328 36.85 60.50 10.85
N CYS A 329 37.96 61.25 10.88
CA CYS A 329 39.31 60.67 10.97
C CYS A 329 39.48 59.88 12.28
N LYS A 330 39.08 60.48 13.41
CA LYS A 330 39.15 59.83 14.74
C LYS A 330 38.26 58.60 14.86
N GLN A 331 37.08 58.61 14.23
CA GLN A 331 36.22 57.43 14.13
C GLN A 331 36.86 56.32 13.27
N SER A 332 37.58 56.67 12.20
CA SER A 332 38.26 55.70 11.34
C SER A 332 39.45 55.03 12.03
N ILE A 333 40.20 55.78 12.84
CA ILE A 333 41.26 55.23 13.72
C ILE A 333 40.66 54.23 14.73
N ASN A 334 39.57 54.62 15.40
CA ASN A 334 38.90 53.75 16.38
C ASN A 334 38.28 52.49 15.77
N ARG A 335 37.80 52.55 14.52
CA ARG A 335 37.33 51.36 13.79
C ARG A 335 38.49 50.42 13.48
N THR A 336 39.57 50.95 12.92
CA THR A 336 40.77 50.15 12.58
C THR A 336 41.41 49.50 13.82
N LEU A 337 41.40 50.18 14.98
CA LEU A 337 41.86 49.60 16.25
C LEU A 337 40.97 48.45 16.75
N LYS A 338 39.64 48.57 16.60
CA LYS A 338 38.70 47.49 16.95
C LYS A 338 38.84 46.29 16.01
N ASP A 339 39.10 46.54 14.73
CA ASP A 339 39.34 45.49 13.75
C ASP A 339 40.65 44.73 14.05
N LEU A 340 41.71 45.42 14.49
CA LEU A 340 42.96 44.79 14.92
C LEU A 340 42.81 43.94 16.20
N ASP A 341 42.01 44.40 17.16
CA ASP A 341 41.73 43.66 18.40
C ASP A 341 40.92 42.38 18.14
N THR A 342 39.95 42.46 17.23
CA THR A 342 39.15 41.29 16.79
C THR A 342 39.98 40.27 16.02
N ILE A 343 40.91 40.70 15.16
CA ILE A 343 41.82 39.78 14.46
C ILE A 343 42.78 39.09 15.45
N ASN A 344 43.36 39.83 16.41
CA ASN A 344 44.29 39.26 17.38
C ASN A 344 43.64 38.27 18.35
N THR A 345 42.41 38.55 18.80
CA THR A 345 41.64 37.62 19.64
C THR A 345 41.30 36.32 18.89
N GLU A 346 41.02 36.39 17.58
CA GLU A 346 40.70 35.21 16.79
C GLU A 346 41.96 34.35 16.47
N ILE A 347 43.14 34.96 16.32
CA ILE A 347 44.41 34.23 16.17
C ILE A 347 44.73 33.40 17.44
N VAL A 348 44.62 34.01 18.62
CA VAL A 348 44.87 33.31 19.90
C VAL A 348 43.86 32.19 20.14
N ARG A 349 42.60 32.40 19.73
CA ARG A 349 41.54 31.40 19.80
C ARG A 349 41.85 30.18 18.92
N LEU A 350 42.35 30.39 17.70
CA LEU A 350 42.69 29.31 16.76
C LEU A 350 43.87 28.45 17.25
N GLU A 351 44.85 29.03 17.94
CA GLU A 351 46.00 28.30 18.50
C GLU A 351 45.61 27.39 19.68
N GLN A 352 44.66 27.81 20.52
CA GLN A 352 44.14 26.98 21.63
C GLN A 352 43.23 25.84 21.15
N LEU A 353 42.46 26.06 20.07
CA LEU A 353 41.55 25.06 19.51
C LEU A 353 42.28 23.81 18.97
N ASN A 354 43.50 23.95 18.48
CA ASN A 354 44.24 22.85 17.83
C ASN A 354 44.80 21.82 18.82
N SER A 355 45.13 22.23 20.05
CA SER A 355 45.65 21.35 21.10
C SER A 355 44.55 20.64 21.90
N GLN A 356 43.36 21.26 22.05
CA GLN A 356 42.18 20.62 22.63
C GLN A 356 41.51 19.60 21.69
N ALA A 357 41.51 19.86 20.38
CA ALA A 357 40.90 18.98 19.38
C ALA A 357 41.46 17.54 19.39
N TYR A 358 42.75 17.37 19.74
CA TYR A 358 43.41 16.06 19.77
C TYR A 358 42.96 15.20 20.96
N ASN A 359 42.81 15.78 22.15
CA ASN A 359 42.34 15.08 23.35
C ASN A 359 40.83 14.79 23.30
N GLU A 360 40.03 15.70 22.73
CA GLU A 360 38.59 15.49 22.54
C GLU A 360 38.29 14.38 21.53
N LYS A 361 39.10 14.26 20.46
CA LYS A 361 38.94 13.19 19.46
C LYS A 361 39.07 11.80 20.09
N ALA A 362 40.05 11.60 20.98
CA ALA A 362 40.25 10.33 21.68
C ALA A 362 39.06 9.98 22.61
N GLN A 363 38.48 10.98 23.29
CA GLN A 363 37.31 10.78 24.15
C GLN A 363 36.04 10.48 23.34
N LEU A 364 35.83 11.16 22.21
CA LEU A 364 34.69 10.94 21.31
C LEU A 364 34.73 9.56 20.67
N GLU A 365 35.92 9.07 20.31
CA GLU A 365 36.10 7.73 19.74
C GLU A 365 35.78 6.62 20.76
N GLN A 366 36.15 6.82 22.03
CA GLN A 366 35.77 5.92 23.13
C GLN A 366 34.25 5.95 23.42
N HIS A 367 33.64 7.13 23.36
CA HIS A 367 32.20 7.30 23.54
C HIS A 367 31.39 6.63 22.42
N LYS A 368 31.87 6.73 21.17
CA LYS A 368 31.26 6.06 20.01
C LYS A 368 31.19 4.54 20.21
N ILE A 369 32.28 3.92 20.66
CA ILE A 369 32.33 2.47 20.90
C ILE A 369 31.30 2.04 21.96
N SER A 370 31.12 2.83 23.01
CA SER A 370 30.12 2.58 24.06
C SER A 370 28.69 2.66 23.51
N VAL A 371 28.37 3.71 22.76
CA VAL A 371 27.03 3.91 22.18
C VAL A 371 26.70 2.83 21.15
N GLU A 372 27.66 2.40 20.33
CA GLU A 372 27.49 1.29 19.38
C GLU A 372 27.23 -0.05 20.09
N ALA A 373 27.80 -0.27 21.29
CA ALA A 373 27.53 -1.46 22.08
C ALA A 373 26.09 -1.47 22.64
N GLU A 374 25.63 -0.34 23.18
CA GLU A 374 24.24 -0.17 23.65
C GLU A 374 23.23 -0.30 22.51
N LEU A 375 23.56 0.22 21.32
CA LEU A 375 22.73 0.11 20.13
C LEU A 375 22.50 -1.35 19.75
N ARG A 376 23.57 -2.17 19.74
CA ARG A 376 23.48 -3.62 19.50
C ARG A 376 22.59 -4.32 20.55
N GLU A 377 22.66 -3.92 21.81
CA GLU A 377 21.84 -4.53 22.86
C GLU A 377 20.34 -4.22 22.67
N VAL A 378 20.01 -2.95 22.39
CA VAL A 378 18.62 -2.54 22.16
C VAL A 378 18.05 -3.20 20.90
N GLU A 379 18.84 -3.36 19.84
CA GLU A 379 18.42 -4.11 18.63
C GLU A 379 18.04 -5.56 18.93
N GLN A 380 18.82 -6.26 19.78
CA GLN A 380 18.51 -7.64 20.17
C GLN A 380 17.20 -7.69 20.97
N ARG A 381 17.00 -6.77 21.93
CA ARG A 381 15.75 -6.69 22.70
C ARG A 381 14.52 -6.42 21.82
N ILE A 382 14.67 -5.61 20.76
CA ILE A 382 13.61 -5.36 19.78
C ILE A 382 13.28 -6.62 18.99
N LYS A 383 14.29 -7.39 18.55
CA LYS A 383 14.08 -8.65 17.81
C LYS A 383 13.29 -9.65 18.66
N THR A 384 13.66 -9.84 19.92
CA THR A 384 12.93 -10.73 20.84
C THR A 384 11.48 -10.29 21.01
N ALA A 385 11.25 -9.00 21.29
CA ALA A 385 9.88 -8.48 21.45
C ALA A 385 9.04 -8.57 20.17
N GLN A 386 9.65 -8.49 18.98
CA GLN A 386 8.95 -8.67 17.70
C GLN A 386 8.49 -10.11 17.49
N VAL A 387 9.29 -11.10 17.89
CA VAL A 387 8.90 -12.51 17.84
C VAL A 387 7.69 -12.76 18.77
N ASP A 388 7.75 -12.27 20.01
CA ASP A 388 6.62 -12.36 20.95
C ASP A 388 5.35 -11.68 20.40
N GLN A 389 5.51 -10.58 19.66
CA GLN A 389 4.38 -9.87 19.06
C GLN A 389 3.71 -10.67 17.94
N VAL A 390 4.48 -11.41 17.15
CA VAL A 390 3.92 -12.32 16.14
C VAL A 390 3.13 -13.43 16.80
N HIS A 391 3.65 -14.05 17.86
CA HIS A 391 2.94 -15.10 18.60
C HIS A 391 1.62 -14.59 19.19
N ILE A 392 1.64 -13.48 19.94
CA ILE A 392 0.43 -12.92 20.54
C ILE A 392 -0.59 -12.50 19.48
N ASN A 393 -0.16 -11.92 18.35
CA ASN A 393 -1.07 -11.55 17.28
C ASN A 393 -1.69 -12.76 16.58
N SER A 394 -0.96 -13.87 16.45
CA SER A 394 -1.51 -15.13 15.92
C SER A 394 -2.57 -15.72 16.85
N ASP A 395 -2.31 -15.71 18.17
CA ASP A 395 -3.29 -16.14 19.18
C ASP A 395 -4.52 -15.24 19.21
N LYS A 396 -4.33 -13.92 19.10
CA LYS A 396 -5.42 -12.95 19.00
C LYS A 396 -6.31 -13.25 17.80
N LEU A 397 -5.74 -13.47 16.61
CA LEU A 397 -6.51 -13.74 15.40
C LEU A 397 -7.35 -15.01 15.53
N ARG A 398 -6.76 -16.08 16.09
CA ARG A 398 -7.48 -17.33 16.39
C ARG A 398 -8.67 -17.07 17.33
N LEU A 399 -8.46 -16.34 18.42
CA LEU A 399 -9.54 -16.01 19.37
C LEU A 399 -10.62 -15.10 18.77
N GLU A 400 -10.28 -14.20 17.83
CA GLU A 400 -11.26 -13.37 17.11
C GLU A 400 -12.15 -14.18 16.16
N MET A 401 -11.59 -15.23 15.54
CA MET A 401 -12.37 -16.15 14.70
C MET A 401 -13.35 -16.97 15.55
N GLU A 402 -12.86 -17.57 16.66
CA GLU A 402 -13.68 -18.35 17.58
C GLU A 402 -14.79 -17.47 18.21
N GLU A 403 -14.48 -16.25 18.67
CA GLU A 403 -15.50 -15.33 19.22
C GLU A 403 -16.60 -15.00 18.22
N ARG A 404 -16.24 -14.79 16.95
CA ARG A 404 -17.23 -14.51 15.89
C ARG A 404 -18.14 -15.70 15.65
N GLU A 405 -17.59 -16.91 15.62
CA GLU A 405 -18.35 -18.15 15.43
C GLU A 405 -19.40 -18.33 16.53
N TYR A 406 -18.98 -18.28 17.80
CA TYR A 406 -19.91 -18.41 18.92
C TYR A 406 -20.93 -17.27 19.00
N ARG A 407 -20.55 -16.04 18.60
CA ARG A 407 -21.50 -14.91 18.56
C ARG A 407 -22.60 -15.13 17.52
N VAL A 408 -22.27 -15.68 16.36
CA VAL A 408 -23.27 -16.01 15.33
C VAL A 408 -24.22 -17.10 15.84
N ASP A 409 -23.68 -18.15 16.45
CA ASP A 409 -24.47 -19.25 17.03
C ASP A 409 -25.44 -18.75 18.12
N VAL A 410 -24.95 -17.92 19.05
CA VAL A 410 -25.79 -17.30 20.10
C VAL A 410 -26.93 -16.46 19.50
N ASN A 411 -26.63 -15.61 18.51
CA ASN A 411 -27.65 -14.76 17.87
C ASN A 411 -28.71 -15.59 17.11
N GLN A 412 -28.31 -16.70 16.47
CA GLN A 412 -29.24 -17.59 15.78
C GLN A 412 -30.20 -18.27 16.77
N LYS A 413 -29.66 -18.83 17.86
CA LYS A 413 -30.45 -19.47 18.92
C LYS A 413 -31.37 -18.47 19.65
N GLU A 414 -30.91 -17.25 19.90
CA GLU A 414 -31.72 -16.18 20.49
C GLU A 414 -32.93 -15.84 19.59
N HIS A 415 -32.71 -15.74 18.28
CA HIS A 415 -33.78 -15.47 17.33
C HIS A 415 -34.81 -16.61 17.28
N GLN A 416 -34.35 -17.86 17.28
CA GLN A 416 -35.20 -19.05 17.31
C GLN A 416 -36.06 -19.10 18.59
N LEU A 417 -35.45 -18.85 19.75
CA LEU A 417 -36.16 -18.76 21.03
C LEU A 417 -37.25 -17.68 21.00
N GLY A 418 -36.92 -16.50 20.48
CA GLY A 418 -37.89 -15.41 20.35
C GLY A 418 -39.10 -15.78 19.47
N GLN A 419 -38.87 -16.48 18.35
CA GLN A 419 -39.94 -16.96 17.47
C GLN A 419 -40.84 -17.99 18.17
N LEU A 420 -40.25 -19.00 18.82
CA LEU A 420 -41.00 -20.06 19.50
C LEU A 420 -41.78 -19.52 20.71
N GLN A 421 -41.19 -18.59 21.48
CA GLN A 421 -41.85 -17.93 22.59
C GLN A 421 -43.04 -17.07 22.14
N ALA A 422 -42.89 -16.33 21.04
CA ALA A 422 -43.99 -15.55 20.44
C ALA A 422 -45.14 -16.47 19.96
N GLN A 423 -44.82 -17.62 19.37
CA GLN A 423 -45.80 -18.62 18.96
C GLN A 423 -46.54 -19.23 20.17
N LEU A 424 -45.83 -19.57 21.23
CA LEU A 424 -46.42 -20.06 22.48
C LEU A 424 -47.37 -19.02 23.11
N GLY A 425 -46.98 -17.75 23.10
CA GLY A 425 -47.81 -16.65 23.62
C GLY A 425 -49.13 -16.49 22.86
N ASN A 426 -49.09 -16.58 21.53
CA ASN A 426 -50.29 -16.48 20.68
C ASN A 426 -51.28 -17.63 20.94
N LEU A 427 -50.78 -18.85 21.15
CA LEU A 427 -51.59 -20.04 21.43
C LEU A 427 -52.12 -20.08 22.87
N SER A 428 -51.35 -19.60 23.84
CA SER A 428 -51.73 -19.68 25.27
C SER A 428 -52.81 -18.67 25.67
N LEU A 429 -52.96 -17.56 24.94
CA LEU A 429 -53.94 -16.49 25.20
C LEU A 429 -55.35 -16.80 24.65
N SER A 430 -55.54 -17.89 23.91
CA SER A 430 -56.76 -18.17 23.14
C SER A 430 -57.31 -19.54 23.58
N SER A 431 -58.32 -19.56 24.45
CA SER A 431 -58.90 -20.81 24.97
C SER A 431 -60.22 -21.16 24.27
N SER A 432 -60.29 -22.43 23.84
CA SER A 432 -61.50 -23.22 23.57
C SER A 432 -61.98 -23.42 22.12
N ASN A 433 -61.44 -22.79 21.08
CA ASN A 433 -61.92 -23.02 19.70
C ASN A 433 -60.93 -23.81 18.85
N SER A 434 -61.38 -24.91 18.24
CA SER A 434 -60.62 -25.72 17.27
C SER A 434 -60.12 -24.92 16.05
N LEU A 435 -60.66 -23.72 15.83
CA LEU A 435 -60.30 -22.79 14.75
C LEU A 435 -59.14 -21.84 15.11
N ASP A 436 -58.73 -21.75 16.38
CA ASP A 436 -57.61 -20.89 16.84
C ASP A 436 -56.27 -21.28 16.20
N VAL A 437 -56.14 -22.54 15.79
CA VAL A 437 -54.94 -23.12 15.16
C VAL A 437 -54.59 -22.42 13.83
N TYR A 438 -55.59 -21.88 13.13
CA TYR A 438 -55.45 -21.13 11.89
C TYR A 438 -55.09 -19.64 12.11
N GLY A 439 -55.02 -19.19 13.37
CA GLY A 439 -54.66 -17.84 13.76
C GLY A 439 -55.86 -16.93 14.06
N ARG A 440 -55.60 -15.83 14.77
CA ARG A 440 -56.63 -14.88 15.21
C ARG A 440 -57.38 -14.19 14.06
N ASP A 441 -56.66 -13.88 12.99
CA ASP A 441 -57.23 -13.20 11.82
C ASP A 441 -58.18 -14.11 11.02
N MET A 442 -58.00 -15.44 11.08
CA MET A 442 -58.92 -16.39 10.45
C MET A 442 -60.30 -16.35 11.11
N ILE A 443 -60.36 -16.24 12.43
CA ILE A 443 -61.63 -16.12 13.16
C ILE A 443 -62.33 -14.81 12.82
N ARG A 444 -61.56 -13.72 12.66
CA ARG A 444 -62.08 -12.42 12.24
C ARG A 444 -62.63 -12.49 10.81
N LEU A 445 -61.92 -13.16 9.90
CA LEU A 445 -62.36 -13.37 8.53
C LEU A 445 -63.65 -14.19 8.46
N LEU A 446 -63.75 -15.30 9.19
CA LEU A 446 -64.96 -16.12 9.23
C LEU A 446 -66.19 -15.34 9.72
N LYS A 447 -66.03 -14.51 10.74
CA LYS A 447 -67.11 -13.61 11.21
C LYS A 447 -67.57 -12.64 10.13
N ARG A 448 -66.61 -12.05 9.40
CA ARG A 448 -66.90 -11.10 8.31
C ARG A 448 -67.60 -11.78 7.13
N ILE A 449 -67.19 -12.99 6.77
CA ILE A 449 -67.87 -13.81 5.75
C ILE A 449 -69.32 -14.10 6.17
N ASP A 450 -69.54 -14.45 7.44
CA ASP A 450 -70.88 -14.74 7.96
C ASP A 450 -71.79 -13.50 8.02
N GLU A 451 -71.23 -12.31 8.20
CA GLU A 451 -71.96 -11.04 8.12
C GLU A 451 -72.40 -10.73 6.69
N GLU A 452 -71.47 -10.81 5.72
CA GLU A 452 -71.76 -10.53 4.30
C GLU A 452 -72.71 -11.57 3.69
N ASN A 453 -72.62 -12.83 4.11
CA ASN A 453 -73.55 -13.88 3.69
C ASN A 453 -74.96 -13.66 4.25
N ARG A 454 -75.08 -13.15 5.49
CA ARG A 454 -76.39 -12.77 6.07
C ARG A 454 -77.03 -11.59 5.34
N GLN A 455 -76.22 -10.69 4.77
CA GLN A 455 -76.66 -9.58 3.94
C GLN A 455 -76.98 -9.98 2.49
N GLN A 456 -76.86 -11.27 2.14
CA GLN A 456 -77.11 -11.80 0.78
C GLN A 456 -76.19 -11.18 -0.30
N HIS A 457 -74.99 -10.71 0.07
CA HIS A 457 -74.01 -10.21 -0.90
C HIS A 457 -73.23 -11.32 -1.61
N PHE A 458 -73.17 -12.51 -1.01
CA PHE A 458 -72.68 -13.72 -1.67
C PHE A 458 -73.83 -14.45 -2.35
N GLU A 459 -73.64 -14.87 -3.60
CA GLU A 459 -74.59 -15.76 -4.28
C GLU A 459 -74.55 -17.17 -3.67
N GLN A 460 -73.35 -17.64 -3.32
CA GLN A 460 -73.13 -18.87 -2.58
C GLN A 460 -72.09 -18.64 -1.47
N ARG A 461 -72.38 -19.12 -0.26
CA ARG A 461 -71.47 -18.95 0.88
C ARG A 461 -70.12 -19.65 0.63
N PRO A 462 -68.98 -18.94 0.75
CA PRO A 462 -67.66 -19.56 0.66
C PRO A 462 -67.46 -20.70 1.68
N ARG A 463 -66.79 -21.78 1.27
CA ARG A 463 -66.53 -22.97 2.10
C ARG A 463 -65.07 -23.02 2.56
N GLY A 464 -64.82 -22.91 3.86
CA GLY A 464 -63.48 -23.04 4.43
C GLY A 464 -63.41 -22.59 5.89
N PRO A 465 -62.21 -22.64 6.52
CA PRO A 465 -60.96 -23.16 5.96
C PRO A 465 -61.05 -24.67 5.70
N ILE A 466 -60.47 -25.13 4.59
CA ILE A 466 -60.56 -26.53 4.11
C ILE A 466 -60.21 -27.56 5.19
N GLY A 467 -59.15 -27.31 5.97
CA GLY A 467 -58.69 -28.22 7.01
C GLY A 467 -59.67 -28.45 8.16
N ALA A 468 -60.62 -27.54 8.40
CA ALA A 468 -61.63 -27.70 9.45
C ALA A 468 -62.69 -28.76 9.11
N ALA A 469 -62.87 -29.07 7.82
CA ALA A 469 -63.86 -30.06 7.35
C ALA A 469 -63.28 -31.49 7.25
N ILE A 470 -62.00 -31.67 7.55
CA ILE A 470 -61.24 -32.92 7.40
C ILE A 470 -61.06 -33.56 8.77
N LYS A 471 -61.43 -34.84 8.90
CA LYS A 471 -61.09 -35.69 10.05
C LYS A 471 -60.21 -36.85 9.60
N MET A 472 -59.21 -37.19 10.39
CA MET A 472 -58.29 -38.30 10.11
C MET A 472 -58.82 -39.59 10.74
N LYS A 473 -58.92 -40.68 9.96
CA LYS A 473 -59.26 -42.02 10.47
C LYS A 473 -58.11 -42.63 11.28
N ASP A 474 -56.87 -42.37 10.85
CA ASP A 474 -55.64 -42.76 11.56
C ASP A 474 -54.78 -41.51 11.82
N SER A 475 -54.60 -41.18 13.10
CA SER A 475 -53.84 -40.01 13.53
C SER A 475 -52.33 -40.15 13.33
N SER A 476 -51.81 -41.36 13.06
CA SER A 476 -50.37 -41.57 12.84
C SER A 476 -49.88 -40.99 11.51
N TRP A 477 -50.78 -40.74 10.55
CA TRP A 477 -50.47 -40.16 9.25
C TRP A 477 -50.70 -38.65 9.17
N THR A 478 -51.21 -38.03 10.24
CA THR A 478 -51.54 -36.59 10.29
C THR A 478 -50.40 -35.67 9.82
N PRO A 479 -49.13 -35.81 10.27
CA PRO A 479 -48.04 -34.95 9.81
C PRO A 479 -47.81 -35.02 8.29
N ILE A 480 -47.98 -36.23 7.74
CA ILE A 480 -47.71 -36.54 6.34
C ILE A 480 -48.85 -36.05 5.45
N VAL A 481 -50.10 -36.23 5.90
CA VAL A 481 -51.30 -35.79 5.18
C VAL A 481 -51.42 -34.27 5.20
N GLU A 482 -51.07 -33.62 6.32
CA GLU A 482 -51.00 -32.16 6.42
C GLU A 482 -49.98 -31.58 5.42
N LYS A 483 -48.81 -32.23 5.31
CA LYS A 483 -47.79 -31.90 4.29
C LYS A 483 -48.30 -32.11 2.86
N ALA A 484 -49.06 -33.18 2.61
CA ALA A 484 -49.60 -33.49 1.28
C ALA A 484 -50.64 -32.46 0.81
N ILE A 485 -51.48 -31.96 1.71
CA ILE A 485 -52.48 -30.92 1.42
C ILE A 485 -51.80 -29.55 1.24
N GLY A 486 -50.81 -29.25 2.09
CA GLY A 486 -50.00 -28.03 2.04
C GLY A 486 -50.82 -26.77 2.40
N ASN A 487 -50.51 -25.65 1.74
CA ASN A 487 -51.14 -24.34 2.04
C ASN A 487 -52.67 -24.31 1.82
N LEU A 488 -53.22 -25.26 1.07
CA LEU A 488 -54.67 -25.37 0.83
C LEU A 488 -55.45 -25.59 2.13
N ILE A 489 -54.80 -26.08 3.18
CA ILE A 489 -55.47 -26.41 4.44
C ILE A 489 -56.12 -25.18 5.10
N SER A 490 -55.57 -23.99 4.87
CA SER A 490 -56.13 -22.71 5.30
C SER A 490 -56.99 -22.01 4.23
N GLY A 491 -57.15 -22.61 3.04
CA GLY A 491 -57.84 -22.01 1.90
C GLY A 491 -59.37 -22.12 1.95
N PHE A 492 -60.02 -21.41 1.02
CA PHE A 492 -61.48 -21.33 0.86
C PHE A 492 -61.92 -21.66 -0.57
N CYS A 493 -63.05 -22.35 -0.70
CA CYS A 493 -63.70 -22.65 -1.97
C CYS A 493 -64.86 -21.66 -2.22
N VAL A 494 -64.98 -21.17 -3.45
CA VAL A 494 -66.03 -20.24 -3.90
C VAL A 494 -66.66 -20.71 -5.20
N ASP A 495 -67.97 -20.52 -5.37
CA ASP A 495 -68.75 -21.07 -6.49
C ASP A 495 -68.49 -20.34 -7.82
N ASN A 496 -68.41 -19.00 -7.77
CA ASN A 496 -68.34 -18.14 -8.94
C ASN A 496 -67.28 -17.02 -8.79
N ARG A 497 -67.02 -16.31 -9.90
CA ARG A 497 -66.00 -15.25 -9.95
C ARG A 497 -66.39 -14.00 -9.16
N GLY A 498 -67.69 -13.71 -9.01
CA GLY A 498 -68.17 -12.55 -8.24
C GLY A 498 -67.89 -12.72 -6.76
N ASP A 499 -68.27 -13.87 -6.21
CA ASP A 499 -68.00 -14.27 -4.83
C ASP A 499 -66.49 -14.36 -4.54
N ALA A 500 -65.68 -14.82 -5.51
CA ALA A 500 -64.22 -14.82 -5.40
C ALA A 500 -63.63 -13.41 -5.23
N GLN A 501 -64.13 -12.42 -5.98
CA GLN A 501 -63.69 -11.04 -5.86
C GLN A 501 -64.10 -10.42 -4.53
N LEU A 502 -65.32 -10.70 -4.05
CA LEU A 502 -65.81 -10.21 -2.77
C LEU A 502 -64.98 -10.80 -1.61
N LEU A 503 -64.77 -12.12 -1.59
CA LEU A 503 -63.93 -12.77 -0.60
C LEU A 503 -62.48 -12.26 -0.64
N GLY A 504 -61.95 -12.01 -1.83
CA GLY A 504 -60.62 -11.40 -2.02
C GLY A 504 -60.49 -10.04 -1.36
N LYS A 505 -61.52 -9.18 -1.46
CA LYS A 505 -61.55 -7.87 -0.77
C LYS A 505 -61.58 -8.02 0.75
N LEU A 506 -62.43 -8.90 1.27
CA LEU A 506 -62.52 -9.16 2.71
C LEU A 506 -61.19 -9.70 3.28
N ILE A 507 -60.50 -10.57 2.53
CA ILE A 507 -59.19 -11.07 2.91
C ILE A 507 -58.17 -9.93 2.96
N GLN A 508 -58.15 -9.01 1.98
CA GLN A 508 -57.24 -7.85 1.99
C GLN A 508 -57.50 -6.90 3.15
N GLU A 509 -58.77 -6.70 3.53
CA GLU A 509 -59.14 -5.87 4.70
C GLU A 509 -58.65 -6.47 6.02
N VAL A 510 -58.74 -7.81 6.16
CA VAL A 510 -58.38 -8.50 7.40
C VAL A 510 -56.88 -8.81 7.49
N TYR A 511 -56.24 -9.17 6.37
CA TYR A 511 -54.82 -9.56 6.30
C TYR A 511 -53.98 -8.42 5.69
N SER A 512 -53.69 -7.39 6.50
CA SER A 512 -52.88 -6.24 6.09
C SER A 512 -51.38 -6.58 6.03
N GLY A 513 -50.93 -7.21 4.95
CA GLY A 513 -49.50 -7.51 4.71
C GLY A 513 -48.97 -8.82 5.32
N GLN A 514 -49.86 -9.71 5.77
CA GLN A 514 -49.53 -11.07 6.22
C GLN A 514 -49.87 -12.12 5.15
N LYS A 515 -49.40 -13.37 5.33
CA LYS A 515 -49.69 -14.50 4.44
C LYS A 515 -51.20 -14.81 4.45
N SER A 516 -51.89 -14.49 3.36
CA SER A 516 -53.34 -14.64 3.22
C SER A 516 -53.75 -16.06 2.80
N PRO A 517 -54.98 -16.50 3.13
CA PRO A 517 -55.50 -17.79 2.70
C PRO A 517 -55.79 -17.83 1.18
N GLU A 518 -55.64 -19.01 0.59
CA GLU A 518 -55.84 -19.25 -0.85
C GLU A 518 -57.34 -19.33 -1.19
N ILE A 519 -57.75 -18.77 -2.34
CA ILE A 519 -59.15 -18.79 -2.83
C ILE A 519 -59.22 -19.66 -4.08
N ILE A 520 -60.10 -20.66 -4.06
CA ILE A 520 -60.27 -21.63 -5.15
C ILE A 520 -61.68 -21.48 -5.71
N CYS A 521 -61.77 -21.06 -6.97
CA CYS A 521 -63.05 -20.87 -7.64
C CYS A 521 -63.43 -22.12 -8.44
N SER A 522 -64.47 -22.81 -7.99
CA SER A 522 -65.01 -24.03 -8.60
C SER A 522 -66.50 -24.11 -8.33
N LYS A 523 -67.30 -24.47 -9.34
CA LYS A 523 -68.74 -24.62 -9.19
C LYS A 523 -69.08 -25.66 -8.12
N PHE A 524 -69.98 -25.32 -7.21
CA PHE A 524 -70.39 -26.19 -6.12
C PHE A 524 -71.27 -27.32 -6.64
N LEU A 525 -70.94 -28.53 -6.21
CA LEU A 525 -71.63 -29.76 -6.56
C LEU A 525 -72.00 -30.50 -5.29
N ASP A 526 -73.24 -30.95 -5.19
CA ASP A 526 -73.78 -31.63 -4.00
C ASP A 526 -73.34 -33.11 -3.89
N ARG A 527 -72.59 -33.60 -4.87
CA ARG A 527 -72.09 -34.98 -4.92
C ARG A 527 -70.57 -34.97 -5.08
N VAL A 528 -69.93 -35.88 -4.35
CA VAL A 528 -68.48 -36.11 -4.47
C VAL A 528 -68.18 -36.71 -5.85
N HIS A 529 -67.09 -36.26 -6.49
CA HIS A 529 -66.62 -36.79 -7.76
C HIS A 529 -66.35 -38.29 -7.67
N ASP A 530 -66.74 -39.03 -8.72
CA ASP A 530 -66.47 -40.46 -8.80
C ASP A 530 -64.99 -40.71 -9.13
N VAL A 531 -64.20 -40.94 -8.10
CA VAL A 531 -62.75 -41.19 -8.20
C VAL A 531 -62.40 -42.65 -8.47
N ARG A 532 -63.38 -43.55 -8.64
CA ARG A 532 -63.14 -45.01 -8.74
C ARG A 532 -62.20 -45.40 -9.87
N ASN A 533 -62.20 -44.67 -10.98
CA ASN A 533 -61.36 -44.93 -12.16
C ASN A 533 -59.95 -44.34 -12.04
N ASN A 534 -59.74 -43.34 -11.16
CA ASN A 534 -58.48 -42.61 -10.99
C ASN A 534 -57.79 -42.93 -9.66
N SER A 535 -58.47 -43.63 -8.74
CA SER A 535 -57.94 -44.03 -7.45
C SER A 535 -56.92 -45.15 -7.61
N THR A 536 -55.80 -45.01 -6.89
CA THR A 536 -54.79 -46.04 -6.78
C THR A 536 -55.26 -47.14 -5.83
N ARG A 537 -55.37 -48.37 -6.33
CA ARG A 537 -55.84 -49.52 -5.55
C ARG A 537 -54.71 -50.48 -5.24
N THR A 538 -54.53 -50.78 -3.97
CA THR A 538 -53.68 -51.88 -3.49
C THR A 538 -54.38 -52.59 -2.35
N GLU A 539 -54.18 -53.90 -2.20
CA GLU A 539 -54.77 -54.67 -1.09
C GLU A 539 -54.10 -54.34 0.26
N ARG A 540 -52.86 -53.81 0.23
CA ARG A 540 -52.01 -53.63 1.41
C ARG A 540 -51.89 -52.19 1.91
N TYR A 541 -52.05 -51.19 1.04
CA TYR A 541 -51.84 -49.78 1.37
C TYR A 541 -53.07 -48.94 1.01
N CYS A 542 -53.30 -47.89 1.80
CA CYS A 542 -54.37 -46.92 1.56
C CYS A 542 -53.83 -45.71 0.79
N ASN A 543 -54.69 -45.06 0.01
CA ASN A 543 -54.39 -43.74 -0.52
C ASN A 543 -54.72 -42.63 0.50
N VAL A 544 -54.27 -41.41 0.24
CA VAL A 544 -54.50 -40.25 1.13
C VAL A 544 -55.99 -39.92 1.26
N PHE A 545 -56.79 -40.14 0.22
CA PHE A 545 -58.23 -39.85 0.27
C PHE A 545 -58.99 -40.84 1.18
N ASP A 546 -58.60 -42.11 1.18
CA ASP A 546 -59.26 -43.17 1.97
C ASP A 546 -59.09 -42.98 3.49
N ILE A 547 -57.96 -42.40 3.91
CA ILE A 547 -57.62 -42.19 5.33
C ILE A 547 -58.23 -40.90 5.90
N MET A 548 -58.77 -40.05 5.03
CA MET A 548 -59.44 -38.80 5.36
C MET A 548 -60.96 -39.00 5.32
N GLU A 549 -61.66 -38.37 6.25
CA GLU A 549 -63.12 -38.24 6.24
C GLU A 549 -63.45 -36.76 6.05
N VAL A 550 -63.96 -36.42 4.86
CA VAL A 550 -64.30 -35.03 4.50
C VAL A 550 -65.81 -34.86 4.61
N SER A 551 -66.23 -33.95 5.47
CA SER A 551 -67.65 -33.75 5.81
C SER A 551 -68.45 -32.95 4.77
N ASP A 552 -67.79 -32.14 3.94
CA ASP A 552 -68.41 -31.29 2.91
C ASP A 552 -68.03 -31.78 1.49
N PRO A 553 -69.00 -32.17 0.64
CA PRO A 553 -68.75 -32.63 -0.72
C PRO A 553 -67.99 -31.63 -1.60
N VAL A 554 -68.19 -30.31 -1.41
CA VAL A 554 -67.49 -29.26 -2.16
C VAL A 554 -66.00 -29.25 -1.81
N ILE A 555 -65.68 -29.39 -0.53
CA ILE A 555 -64.30 -29.45 -0.05
C ILE A 555 -63.63 -30.75 -0.51
N ALA A 556 -64.36 -31.87 -0.50
CA ALA A 556 -63.86 -33.14 -1.03
C ALA A 556 -63.51 -33.03 -2.53
N ASN A 557 -64.40 -32.43 -3.33
CA ASN A 557 -64.17 -32.21 -4.76
C ASN A 557 -62.99 -31.27 -5.02
N CYS A 558 -62.88 -30.17 -4.25
CA CYS A 558 -61.75 -29.27 -4.34
C CYS A 558 -60.41 -29.97 -4.05
N LEU A 559 -60.36 -30.83 -3.03
CA LEU A 559 -59.15 -31.61 -2.73
C LEU A 559 -58.81 -32.59 -3.86
N ILE A 560 -59.81 -33.27 -4.44
CA ILE A 560 -59.66 -34.17 -5.60
C ILE A 560 -59.06 -33.41 -6.79
N ASP A 561 -59.62 -32.26 -7.13
CA ASP A 561 -59.20 -31.45 -8.28
C ASP A 561 -57.79 -30.86 -8.11
N GLN A 562 -57.46 -30.34 -6.92
CA GLN A 562 -56.23 -29.59 -6.69
C GLN A 562 -55.03 -30.45 -6.27
N ARG A 563 -55.28 -31.58 -5.59
CA ARG A 563 -54.22 -32.41 -5.00
C ARG A 563 -54.29 -33.88 -5.39
N SER A 564 -55.37 -34.34 -6.01
CA SER A 564 -55.59 -35.75 -6.38
C SER A 564 -55.19 -36.75 -5.27
N PRO A 565 -55.65 -36.57 -4.01
CA PRO A 565 -55.29 -37.44 -2.88
C PRO A 565 -55.60 -38.92 -3.11
N GLU A 566 -56.55 -39.25 -3.98
CA GLU A 566 -56.88 -40.62 -4.41
C GLU A 566 -55.74 -41.32 -5.15
N SER A 567 -54.80 -40.55 -5.68
CA SER A 567 -53.65 -41.03 -6.46
C SER A 567 -52.33 -41.09 -5.68
N ILE A 568 -52.36 -40.70 -4.39
CA ILE A 568 -51.19 -40.65 -3.50
C ILE A 568 -51.26 -41.81 -2.50
N LEU A 569 -50.28 -42.72 -2.52
CA LEU A 569 -50.21 -43.87 -1.61
C LEU A 569 -49.49 -43.54 -0.29
N LEU A 570 -49.92 -44.18 0.81
CA LEU A 570 -49.27 -44.09 2.12
C LEU A 570 -48.58 -45.42 2.44
N ILE A 571 -47.24 -45.42 2.48
CA ILE A 571 -46.43 -46.64 2.65
C ILE A 571 -45.58 -46.52 3.92
N PRO A 572 -45.64 -47.43 4.91
CA PRO A 572 -45.00 -47.24 6.20
C PRO A 572 -43.48 -46.99 6.17
N THR A 573 -42.75 -47.69 5.30
CA THR A 573 -41.28 -47.66 5.25
C THR A 573 -40.73 -47.33 3.86
N SER A 574 -39.54 -46.75 3.84
CA SER A 574 -38.79 -46.37 2.63
C SER A 574 -38.46 -47.57 1.75
N ASP A 575 -38.10 -48.69 2.37
CA ASP A 575 -37.74 -49.93 1.66
C ASP A 575 -38.95 -50.52 0.94
N GLU A 576 -40.14 -50.52 1.58
CA GLU A 576 -41.38 -50.98 0.96
C GLU A 576 -41.81 -50.05 -0.19
N ALA A 577 -41.62 -48.73 -0.03
CA ALA A 577 -41.95 -47.75 -1.06
C ALA A 577 -41.03 -47.88 -2.28
N ALA A 578 -39.73 -48.08 -2.06
CA ALA A 578 -38.76 -48.32 -3.14
C ALA A 578 -39.05 -49.63 -3.88
N ALA A 579 -39.35 -50.72 -3.17
CA ALA A 579 -39.66 -52.00 -3.77
C ALA A 579 -40.92 -51.97 -4.66
N LEU A 580 -41.94 -51.20 -4.25
CA LEU A 580 -43.21 -51.11 -4.98
C LEU A 580 -43.13 -50.18 -6.20
N LEU A 581 -42.36 -49.09 -6.13
CA LEU A 581 -42.44 -47.99 -7.12
C LEU A 581 -41.28 -47.96 -8.12
N LYS A 582 -40.21 -48.72 -7.89
CA LYS A 582 -39.02 -48.75 -8.74
C LYS A 582 -39.22 -49.56 -10.03
N ASP A 583 -39.99 -50.65 -9.96
CA ASP A 583 -40.19 -51.55 -11.10
C ASP A 583 -41.59 -51.35 -11.69
N ARG A 584 -41.67 -51.09 -13.01
CA ARG A 584 -42.91 -50.78 -13.72
C ARG A 584 -44.02 -51.82 -13.54
N GLU A 585 -43.67 -53.09 -13.39
CA GLU A 585 -44.62 -54.19 -13.22
C GLU A 585 -45.31 -54.17 -11.84
N ASN A 586 -44.66 -53.59 -10.83
CA ASN A 586 -45.15 -53.53 -9.45
C ASN A 586 -45.91 -52.24 -9.13
N VAL A 587 -45.80 -51.21 -9.97
CA VAL A 587 -46.45 -49.91 -9.76
C VAL A 587 -47.97 -50.07 -9.84
N PRO A 588 -48.72 -49.74 -8.77
CA PRO A 588 -50.17 -49.81 -8.78
C PRO A 588 -50.77 -48.83 -9.80
N GLN A 589 -51.86 -49.25 -10.45
CA GLN A 589 -52.53 -48.44 -11.48
C GLN A 589 -52.94 -47.07 -10.91
N ASN A 590 -52.69 -46.00 -11.68
CA ASN A 590 -52.97 -44.60 -11.34
C ASN A 590 -52.18 -43.99 -10.16
N CYS A 591 -51.15 -44.67 -9.66
CA CYS A 591 -50.25 -44.11 -8.64
C CYS A 591 -49.45 -42.93 -9.19
N LYS A 592 -49.61 -41.72 -8.63
CA LYS A 592 -48.80 -40.54 -8.98
C LYS A 592 -47.59 -40.36 -8.06
N MET A 593 -47.74 -40.75 -6.79
CA MET A 593 -46.75 -40.51 -5.74
C MET A 593 -47.03 -41.42 -4.53
N ALA A 594 -46.02 -41.71 -3.72
CA ALA A 594 -46.20 -42.25 -2.38
C ALA A 594 -45.44 -41.46 -1.32
N LEU A 595 -45.96 -41.50 -0.10
CA LEU A 595 -45.40 -40.84 1.07
C LEU A 595 -45.15 -41.85 2.18
N THR A 596 -44.01 -41.71 2.86
CA THR A 596 -43.63 -42.57 3.99
C THR A 596 -43.89 -41.94 5.35
N LYS A 597 -43.92 -42.75 6.41
CA LYS A 597 -44.03 -42.25 7.80
C LYS A 597 -42.83 -41.40 8.21
N THR A 598 -41.67 -41.62 7.60
CA THR A 598 -40.44 -40.83 7.81
C THR A 598 -40.44 -39.50 7.05
N GLY A 599 -41.46 -39.22 6.23
CA GLY A 599 -41.63 -37.94 5.54
C GLY A 599 -41.06 -37.89 4.12
N GLU A 600 -40.50 -38.99 3.63
CA GLU A 600 -39.92 -39.10 2.29
C GLU A 600 -41.00 -39.22 1.22
N THR A 601 -40.65 -38.82 0.00
CA THR A 601 -41.56 -38.80 -1.14
C THR A 601 -41.00 -39.60 -2.29
N PHE A 602 -41.79 -40.55 -2.79
CA PHE A 602 -41.44 -41.43 -3.90
C PHE A 602 -42.35 -41.18 -5.09
N TYR A 603 -41.78 -41.16 -6.29
CA TYR A 603 -42.53 -41.13 -7.54
C TYR A 603 -42.25 -42.41 -8.34
N PRO A 604 -43.24 -42.99 -9.05
CA PRO A 604 -43.11 -44.26 -9.75
C PRO A 604 -42.36 -44.19 -11.09
N ASP A 605 -41.85 -45.35 -11.54
CA ASP A 605 -41.34 -45.59 -12.91
C ASP A 605 -42.37 -45.19 -13.99
N PRO A 606 -41.98 -44.57 -15.13
CA PRO A 606 -40.63 -44.42 -15.70
C PRO A 606 -39.77 -43.29 -15.11
N ASN A 607 -40.34 -42.45 -14.26
CA ASN A 607 -39.65 -41.29 -13.68
C ASN A 607 -39.41 -41.48 -12.18
N TYR A 608 -38.83 -42.64 -11.82
CA TYR A 608 -38.58 -42.97 -10.43
C TYR A 608 -37.63 -41.95 -9.78
N ARG A 609 -38.09 -41.32 -8.70
CA ARG A 609 -37.32 -40.33 -7.92
C ARG A 609 -37.74 -40.39 -6.47
N THR A 610 -36.75 -40.22 -5.59
CA THR A 610 -36.94 -40.18 -4.14
C THR A 610 -36.43 -38.85 -3.62
N TYR A 611 -37.20 -38.23 -2.73
CA TYR A 611 -36.79 -37.03 -2.02
C TYR A 611 -36.82 -37.30 -0.53
N SER A 612 -35.72 -36.97 0.16
CA SER A 612 -35.72 -36.91 1.62
C SER A 612 -36.71 -35.83 2.05
N GLY A 613 -37.43 -36.08 3.14
CA GLY A 613 -38.38 -35.12 3.66
C GLY A 613 -38.24 -34.93 5.14
N TYR A 614 -38.30 -33.66 5.56
CA TYR A 614 -38.44 -33.30 6.95
C TYR A 614 -39.91 -33.47 7.38
N ILE A 615 -40.12 -33.99 8.59
CA ILE A 615 -41.44 -34.04 9.22
C ILE A 615 -41.59 -32.79 10.07
N SER A 616 -42.50 -31.90 9.68
CA SER A 616 -42.95 -30.84 10.56
C SER A 616 -43.95 -31.39 11.57
N ASN A 617 -43.90 -30.90 12.81
CA ASN A 617 -44.97 -31.20 13.78
C ASN A 617 -46.33 -30.77 13.19
N PRO A 618 -47.33 -31.67 13.11
CA PRO A 618 -48.63 -31.33 12.53
C PRO A 618 -49.25 -30.21 13.35
N ARG A 619 -49.74 -29.18 12.69
CA ARG A 619 -50.29 -28.00 13.33
C ARG A 619 -51.81 -27.99 13.19
N TYR A 620 -52.34 -28.22 11.99
CA TYR A 620 -53.74 -27.94 11.62
C TYR A 620 -54.69 -29.11 11.84
N LEU A 621 -54.27 -30.35 11.61
CA LEU A 621 -55.13 -31.54 11.65
C LEU A 621 -55.09 -32.27 13.01
N GLN A 622 -54.56 -31.64 14.07
CA GLN A 622 -54.51 -32.22 15.42
C GLN A 622 -55.84 -32.09 16.17
N VAL A 623 -56.08 -33.05 17.08
CA VAL A 623 -57.32 -33.15 17.88
C VAL A 623 -57.31 -32.22 19.11
N SER A 624 -56.15 -31.74 19.59
CA SER A 624 -56.06 -30.91 20.80
C SER A 624 -54.98 -29.84 20.76
N THR A 625 -55.36 -28.58 21.02
CA THR A 625 -54.46 -27.43 21.17
C THR A 625 -53.45 -27.58 22.32
N ALA A 626 -53.77 -28.42 23.32
CA ALA A 626 -52.88 -28.68 24.46
C ALA A 626 -51.61 -29.45 24.07
N GLN A 627 -51.70 -30.34 23.07
CA GLN A 627 -50.56 -31.13 22.59
C GLN A 627 -49.54 -30.26 21.85
N VAL A 628 -50.01 -29.29 21.05
CA VAL A 628 -49.17 -28.30 20.36
C VAL A 628 -48.43 -27.41 21.36
N VAL A 629 -49.11 -26.97 22.43
CA VAL A 629 -48.48 -26.17 23.50
C VAL A 629 -47.40 -26.97 24.23
N GLN A 630 -47.60 -28.27 24.46
CA GLN A 630 -46.63 -29.12 25.15
C GLN A 630 -45.39 -29.40 24.30
N SER A 631 -45.53 -29.63 22.99
CA SER A 631 -44.39 -29.82 22.08
C SER A 631 -43.54 -28.54 21.97
N LEU A 632 -44.17 -27.38 21.82
CA LEU A 632 -43.46 -26.09 21.77
C LEU A 632 -42.70 -25.79 23.06
N LYS A 633 -43.28 -26.11 24.23
CA LYS A 633 -42.58 -25.97 25.53
C LYS A 633 -41.38 -26.89 25.69
N LYS A 634 -41.36 -28.05 25.01
CA LYS A 634 -40.21 -28.94 25.02
C LYS A 634 -39.08 -28.38 24.14
N GLU A 635 -39.42 -27.97 22.92
CA GLU A 635 -38.48 -27.38 21.96
C GLU A 635 -37.82 -26.10 22.49
N ILE A 636 -38.60 -25.22 23.15
CA ILE A 636 -38.07 -24.02 23.81
C ILE A 636 -37.04 -24.38 24.89
N ARG A 637 -37.23 -25.46 25.65
CA ARG A 637 -36.29 -25.86 26.71
C ARG A 637 -34.97 -26.36 26.13
N GLU A 638 -35.04 -27.22 25.11
CA GLU A 638 -33.85 -27.77 24.46
C GLU A 638 -32.98 -26.66 23.85
N ILE A 639 -33.59 -25.73 23.11
CA ILE A 639 -32.86 -24.60 22.50
C ILE A 639 -32.35 -23.61 23.57
N GLN A 640 -33.07 -23.45 24.69
CA GLN A 640 -32.64 -22.59 25.79
C GLN A 640 -31.36 -23.11 26.47
N GLU A 641 -31.25 -24.43 26.67
CA GLU A 641 -30.05 -25.05 27.25
C GLU A 641 -28.84 -24.88 26.31
N GLU A 642 -29.02 -25.12 25.01
CA GLU A 642 -27.97 -24.91 24.00
C GLU A 642 -27.55 -23.43 23.88
N PHE A 643 -28.49 -22.50 24.03
CA PHE A 643 -28.20 -21.07 24.05
C PHE A 643 -27.34 -20.68 25.26
N ASP A 644 -27.67 -21.17 26.45
CA ASP A 644 -26.94 -20.85 27.66
C ASP A 644 -25.51 -21.42 27.65
N GLU A 645 -25.30 -22.60 27.05
CA GLU A 645 -23.97 -23.17 26.86
C GLU A 645 -23.12 -22.34 25.88
N SER A 646 -23.65 -22.03 24.70
CA SER A 646 -22.96 -21.20 23.71
C SER A 646 -22.65 -19.80 24.24
N LYS A 647 -23.55 -19.23 25.05
CA LYS A 647 -23.34 -17.93 25.69
C LYS A 647 -22.20 -17.95 26.72
N LYS A 648 -22.07 -19.02 27.52
CA LYS A 648 -20.93 -19.19 28.44
C LYS A 648 -19.61 -19.29 27.68
N LEU A 649 -19.56 -20.09 26.61
CA LEU A 649 -18.37 -20.20 25.77
C LEU A 649 -17.98 -18.87 25.14
N LEU A 650 -18.96 -18.12 24.62
CA LEU A 650 -18.74 -16.78 24.09
C LEU A 650 -18.12 -15.85 25.13
N THR A 651 -18.64 -15.84 26.36
CA THR A 651 -18.08 -14.98 27.43
C THR A 651 -16.62 -15.31 27.76
N ALA A 652 -16.28 -16.60 27.87
CA ALA A 652 -14.90 -17.03 28.13
C ALA A 652 -13.94 -16.64 26.98
N LYS A 653 -14.40 -16.74 25.72
CA LYS A 653 -13.60 -16.33 24.55
C LYS A 653 -13.42 -14.82 24.48
N CYS A 654 -14.46 -14.04 24.80
CA CYS A 654 -14.38 -12.58 24.91
C CYS A 654 -13.34 -12.12 25.94
N GLU A 655 -13.29 -12.78 27.10
CA GLU A 655 -12.31 -12.48 28.15
C GLU A 655 -10.87 -12.83 27.72
N ALA A 656 -10.65 -14.00 27.15
CA ALA A 656 -9.34 -14.41 26.63
C ALA A 656 -8.86 -13.47 25.50
N LEU A 657 -9.77 -13.08 24.61
CA LEU A 657 -9.49 -12.11 23.55
C LEU A 657 -9.13 -10.73 24.13
N HIS A 658 -9.82 -10.29 25.17
CA HIS A 658 -9.51 -9.04 25.87
C HIS A 658 -8.09 -9.07 26.47
N GLN A 659 -7.72 -10.15 27.16
CA GLN A 659 -6.38 -10.32 27.73
C GLN A 659 -5.29 -10.29 26.64
N SER A 660 -5.50 -11.02 25.53
CA SER A 660 -4.56 -11.01 24.39
C SER A 660 -4.43 -9.62 23.74
N ARG A 661 -5.55 -8.87 23.62
CA ARG A 661 -5.53 -7.47 23.14
C ARG A 661 -4.73 -6.55 24.06
N VAL A 662 -4.87 -6.70 25.38
CA VAL A 662 -4.10 -5.91 26.36
C VAL A 662 -2.60 -6.26 26.28
N ALA A 663 -2.26 -7.55 26.21
CA ALA A 663 -0.88 -8.01 26.07
C ALA A 663 -0.22 -7.48 24.78
N SER A 664 -0.92 -7.57 23.64
CA SER A 664 -0.46 -7.03 22.35
C SER A 664 -0.22 -5.51 22.43
N LYS A 665 -1.14 -4.74 23.04
CA LYS A 665 -0.97 -3.29 23.24
C LYS A 665 0.24 -2.96 24.12
N ASN A 666 0.46 -3.69 25.21
CA ASN A 666 1.59 -3.46 26.12
C ASN A 666 2.92 -3.77 25.43
N LEU A 667 2.98 -4.87 24.68
CA LEU A 667 4.17 -5.24 23.92
C LEU A 667 4.45 -4.25 22.79
N PHE A 668 3.42 -3.77 22.10
CA PHE A 668 3.55 -2.69 21.11
C PHE A 668 4.12 -1.42 21.73
N LYS A 669 3.62 -0.98 22.90
CA LYS A 669 4.19 0.16 23.64
C LYS A 669 5.68 -0.05 23.96
N LYS A 670 6.05 -1.25 24.41
CA LYS A 670 7.44 -1.61 24.72
C LYS A 670 8.34 -1.58 23.48
N ILE A 671 7.87 -2.10 22.34
CA ILE A 671 8.60 -2.04 21.06
C ILE A 671 8.75 -0.59 20.60
N THR A 672 7.72 0.24 20.71
CA THR A 672 7.80 1.67 20.36
C THR A 672 8.75 2.43 21.26
N GLN A 673 8.77 2.14 22.57
CA GLN A 673 9.77 2.71 23.50
C GLN A 673 11.19 2.30 23.12
N LEU A 674 11.42 1.01 22.86
CA LEU A 674 12.73 0.50 22.44
C LEU A 674 13.17 1.07 21.08
N ARG A 675 12.27 1.20 20.11
CA ARG A 675 12.55 1.88 18.83
C ARG A 675 12.85 3.37 19.03
N GLY A 676 12.17 4.03 19.96
CA GLY A 676 12.48 5.40 20.36
C GLY A 676 13.87 5.52 20.99
N MET A 677 14.27 4.56 21.83
CA MET A 677 15.63 4.47 22.36
C MET A 677 16.66 4.19 21.26
N LEU A 678 16.37 3.27 20.35
CA LEU A 678 17.22 2.94 19.21
C LEU A 678 17.45 4.17 18.32
N ASN A 679 16.39 4.91 18.00
CA ASN A 679 16.51 6.13 17.19
C ASN A 679 17.31 7.22 17.91
N LYS A 680 17.14 7.36 19.24
CA LYS A 680 17.96 8.30 20.04
C LYS A 680 19.43 7.90 20.06
N LEU A 681 19.73 6.61 20.24
CA LEU A 681 21.10 6.09 20.25
C LEU A 681 21.74 6.13 18.86
N SER A 682 20.98 5.81 17.80
CA SER A 682 21.42 5.93 16.41
C SER A 682 21.70 7.38 16.05
N ALA A 683 20.79 8.31 16.38
CA ALA A 683 21.02 9.74 16.14
C ALA A 683 22.25 10.25 16.91
N LYS A 684 22.48 9.78 18.15
CA LYS A 684 23.72 10.08 18.89
C LYS A 684 24.96 9.47 18.22
N ALA A 685 24.86 8.24 17.69
CA ALA A 685 25.98 7.59 17.00
C ALA A 685 26.31 8.30 15.68
N ASP A 686 25.29 8.72 14.93
CA ASP A 686 25.42 9.49 13.69
C ASP A 686 25.93 10.91 13.99
N GLU A 687 25.43 11.58 15.03
CA GLU A 687 25.96 12.87 15.49
C GLU A 687 27.44 12.79 15.90
N LEU A 688 27.84 11.72 16.60
CA LEU A 688 29.24 11.47 16.94
C LEU A 688 30.09 11.17 15.71
N LYS A 689 29.51 10.49 14.71
CA LYS A 689 30.17 10.16 13.45
C LYS A 689 30.36 11.39 12.57
N ASP A 690 29.36 12.27 12.49
CA ASP A 690 29.41 13.54 11.78
C ASP A 690 30.40 14.49 12.45
N LYS A 691 30.41 14.57 13.80
CA LYS A 691 31.44 15.30 14.56
C LYS A 691 32.87 14.78 14.33
N LEU A 692 33.03 13.49 14.00
CA LEU A 692 34.31 12.87 13.65
C LEU A 692 34.69 13.12 12.18
N SER A 693 33.73 13.20 11.25
CA SER A 693 34.00 13.47 9.83
C SER A 693 34.22 14.94 9.52
N ASP A 694 33.48 15.84 10.18
CA ASP A 694 33.57 17.30 9.94
C ASP A 694 34.89 17.90 10.42
N ARG A 695 35.63 17.22 11.31
CA ARG A 695 36.92 17.69 11.86
C ARG A 695 38.15 17.20 11.10
N VAL A 696 37.99 16.59 9.91
CA VAL A 696 39.10 16.16 9.02
C VAL A 696 39.31 17.10 7.82
N GLN A 697 38.50 18.16 7.69
CA GLN A 697 38.69 19.21 6.69
C GLN A 697 38.77 20.59 7.35
N ASP A 698 39.71 21.39 6.84
CA ASP A 698 40.01 22.78 7.17
C ASP A 698 40.55 23.09 8.58
N ASN A 699 41.86 23.38 8.64
CA ASN A 699 42.40 24.57 9.32
C ASN A 699 43.91 24.72 9.06
N GLY A 700 44.31 24.71 7.78
CA GLY A 700 45.67 25.07 7.35
C GLY A 700 45.77 26.48 6.76
N ASP A 701 44.74 26.91 6.01
CA ASP A 701 44.86 28.11 5.15
C ASP A 701 44.41 29.43 5.81
N ASN A 702 43.51 29.38 6.81
CA ASN A 702 43.00 30.60 7.45
C ASN A 702 44.03 31.30 8.36
N HIS A 703 44.88 30.54 9.07
CA HIS A 703 45.85 31.12 10.00
C HIS A 703 46.91 31.97 9.27
N SER A 704 47.35 31.53 8.09
CA SER A 704 48.26 32.29 7.21
C SER A 704 47.65 33.60 6.72
N HIS A 705 46.34 33.62 6.44
CA HIS A 705 45.66 34.80 5.91
C HIS A 705 45.46 35.89 6.98
N PHE A 706 45.08 35.51 8.21
CA PHE A 706 44.89 36.47 9.31
C PHE A 706 46.21 37.15 9.76
N ILE A 707 47.35 36.45 9.67
CA ILE A 707 48.66 37.04 9.97
C ILE A 707 49.04 38.11 8.94
N SER A 708 48.76 37.89 7.66
CA SER A 708 49.02 38.86 6.60
C SER A 708 48.09 40.09 6.71
N LEU A 709 46.81 39.86 7.02
CA LEU A 709 45.82 40.94 7.16
C LEU A 709 46.13 41.85 8.35
N ARG A 710 46.64 41.31 9.47
CA ARG A 710 47.07 42.11 10.62
C ARG A 710 48.13 43.14 10.24
N SER A 711 49.14 42.73 9.46
CA SER A 711 50.24 43.61 9.05
C SER A 711 49.79 44.78 8.17
N GLU A 712 48.73 44.60 7.37
CA GLU A 712 48.19 45.64 6.49
C GLU A 712 47.42 46.71 7.28
N TYR A 713 46.64 46.29 8.29
CA TYR A 713 45.87 47.19 9.14
C TYR A 713 46.76 48.03 10.08
N GLU A 714 47.89 47.50 10.53
CA GLU A 714 48.87 48.24 11.33
C GLU A 714 49.51 49.40 10.55
N GLN A 715 49.85 49.21 9.27
CA GLN A 715 50.39 50.28 8.42
C GLN A 715 49.36 51.39 8.15
N ARG A 716 48.09 51.03 7.95
CA ARG A 716 47.00 51.98 7.73
C ARG A 716 46.71 52.85 8.95
N LEU A 717 46.86 52.29 10.16
CA LEU A 717 46.66 53.01 11.41
C LEU A 717 47.66 54.17 11.59
N GLU A 718 48.92 53.95 11.20
CA GLU A 718 49.98 54.95 11.35
C GLU A 718 49.73 56.17 10.45
N GLN A 719 49.29 55.95 9.20
CA GLN A 719 48.95 57.03 8.27
C GLN A 719 47.80 57.91 8.77
N LEU A 720 46.77 57.30 9.38
CA LEU A 720 45.61 58.02 9.89
C LEU A 720 45.95 58.89 11.11
N ARG A 721 46.90 58.47 11.96
CA ARG A 721 47.32 59.25 13.13
C ARG A 721 48.01 60.56 12.76
N ILE A 722 48.80 60.55 11.69
CA ILE A 722 49.46 61.75 11.14
C ILE A 722 48.40 62.77 10.68
N GLU A 723 47.35 62.31 10.01
CA GLU A 723 46.28 63.19 9.50
C GLU A 723 45.37 63.73 10.63
N GLU A 724 45.10 62.95 11.70
CA GLU A 724 44.36 63.44 12.87
C GLU A 724 45.03 64.66 13.49
N GLN A 725 46.36 64.64 13.63
CA GLN A 725 47.11 65.73 14.25
C GLN A 725 47.00 67.03 13.43
N ARG A 726 47.10 66.93 12.10
CA ARG A 726 46.98 68.08 11.19
C ARG A 726 45.61 68.76 11.27
N LEU A 727 44.52 67.97 11.24
CA LEU A 727 43.15 68.50 11.31
C LEU A 727 42.81 69.10 12.69
N GLY A 728 43.41 68.59 13.76
CA GLY A 728 43.17 69.07 15.13
C GLY A 728 43.66 70.51 15.36
N ASP A 729 44.74 70.91 14.68
CA ASP A 729 45.29 72.26 14.81
C ASP A 729 44.46 73.30 14.03
N GLU A 730 43.89 72.94 12.86
CA GLU A 730 43.01 73.82 12.06
C GLU A 730 41.69 74.18 12.80
N VAL A 731 41.11 73.23 13.54
CA VAL A 731 39.85 73.44 14.30
C VAL A 731 40.01 74.48 15.41
N LYS A 732 41.15 74.45 16.14
CA LYS A 732 41.40 75.39 17.25
C LYS A 732 41.48 76.85 16.79
N GLU A 733 42.01 77.10 15.59
CA GLU A 733 42.14 78.47 15.06
C GLU A 733 40.78 79.09 14.70
N LEU A 734 39.85 78.28 14.15
CA LEU A 734 38.52 78.75 13.75
C LEU A 734 37.59 79.02 14.94
N GLN A 735 37.72 78.25 16.03
CA GLN A 735 36.91 78.43 17.24
C GLN A 735 37.11 79.81 17.89
N GLY A 736 38.35 80.32 17.89
CA GLY A 736 38.68 81.62 18.49
C GLY A 736 37.99 82.80 17.79
N LYS A 737 37.77 82.72 16.48
CA LYS A 737 37.19 83.81 15.66
C LYS A 737 35.65 83.89 15.75
N ILE A 738 34.95 82.84 16.21
CA ILE A 738 33.49 82.80 16.33
C ILE A 738 33.01 83.45 17.63
N ASN A 739 33.73 83.24 18.73
CA ASN A 739 33.35 83.77 20.04
C ASN A 739 33.32 85.31 20.08
N GLU A 740 34.10 86.00 19.24
CA GLU A 740 34.10 87.47 19.14
C GLU A 740 32.84 88.04 18.46
N ILE A 741 32.21 87.30 17.53
CA ILE A 741 31.01 87.74 16.78
C ILE A 741 29.73 87.47 17.58
N GLU A 742 29.73 86.46 18.45
CA GLU A 742 28.56 86.03 19.24
C GLU A 742 28.16 87.04 20.33
N THR A 743 29.12 87.83 20.82
CA THR A 743 28.87 88.91 21.81
C THR A 743 28.17 90.16 21.24
N GLU A 744 28.19 90.37 19.92
CA GLU A 744 27.52 91.51 19.27
C GLU A 744 26.04 91.23 18.92
N LEU A 745 25.68 89.95 18.73
CA LEU A 745 24.34 89.50 18.32
C LEU A 745 23.31 89.49 19.46
N THR A 746 23.74 89.29 20.70
CA THR A 746 22.88 89.29 21.89
C THR A 746 22.36 90.68 22.25
N ARG A 747 23.13 91.74 21.95
CA ARG A 747 22.75 93.15 22.24
C ARG A 747 21.60 93.69 21.38
N CYS A 748 21.29 93.07 20.23
CA CYS A 748 20.26 93.56 19.29
C CYS A 748 18.89 92.88 19.48
N ARG A 749 18.80 91.78 20.24
CA ARG A 749 17.57 90.98 20.39
C ARG A 749 16.63 91.50 21.50
N GLU A 750 17.15 92.27 22.45
CA GLU A 750 16.36 92.81 23.57
C GLU A 750 15.43 93.97 23.18
N LYS A 751 15.61 94.60 22.01
CA LYS A 751 14.80 95.74 21.54
C LYS A 751 13.54 95.37 20.73
N ALA A 752 13.35 94.10 20.39
CA ALA A 752 12.22 93.64 19.55
C ALA A 752 11.01 93.13 20.37
N ASN A 753 11.16 92.86 21.66
CA ASN A 753 10.08 92.30 22.50
C ASN A 753 9.12 93.34 23.10
N ASP A 754 9.40 94.65 22.97
CA ASP A 754 8.57 95.72 23.54
C ASP A 754 7.35 96.11 22.65
N VAL A 755 7.24 95.59 21.42
CA VAL A 755 6.17 95.94 20.45
C VAL A 755 4.94 95.02 20.55
N ASP A 756 5.06 93.83 21.15
CA ASP A 756 3.97 92.85 21.25
C ASP A 756 2.99 93.09 22.43
N GLU A 757 3.35 93.93 23.41
CA GLU A 757 2.49 94.21 24.58
C GLU A 757 1.36 95.24 24.32
N LEU A 758 1.32 95.90 23.15
CA LEU A 758 0.32 96.95 22.83
C LEU A 758 -0.90 96.48 22.00
N ILE A 759 -0.89 95.27 21.42
CA ILE A 759 -1.92 94.83 20.42
C ILE A 759 -3.13 94.09 21.05
N ASN A 760 -3.01 93.55 22.26
CA ASN A 760 -4.02 92.61 22.81
C ASN A 760 -5.35 93.20 23.35
N PRO A 761 -5.43 94.40 23.95
CA PRO A 761 -6.70 94.90 24.51
C PRO A 761 -7.73 95.41 23.48
N LEU A 762 -7.31 95.73 22.25
CA LEU A 762 -8.22 96.22 21.19
C LEU A 762 -9.05 95.11 20.53
N LYS A 763 -8.58 93.84 20.55
CA LYS A 763 -9.31 92.68 20.01
C LYS A 763 -10.53 92.25 20.85
N MET A 764 -10.61 92.64 22.13
CA MET A 764 -11.73 92.25 23.02
C MET A 764 -12.98 93.14 22.90
N ARG A 765 -12.87 94.36 22.35
CA ARG A 765 -14.01 95.29 22.23
C ARG A 765 -14.86 95.04 20.98
N ILE A 766 -14.28 94.48 19.90
CA ILE A 766 -14.99 94.08 18.66
C ILE A 766 -16.01 92.96 18.94
N ARG A 767 -15.65 91.96 19.76
CA ARG A 767 -16.49 90.78 20.02
C ARG A 767 -17.83 91.09 20.72
N LYS A 768 -17.90 92.16 21.51
CA LYS A 768 -19.12 92.52 22.27
C LYS A 768 -20.20 93.17 21.40
N LEU A 769 -19.82 93.85 20.32
CA LEU A 769 -20.76 94.55 19.43
C LEU A 769 -21.27 93.66 18.28
N GLU A 770 -20.54 92.60 17.92
CA GLU A 770 -20.98 91.57 16.95
C GLU A 770 -22.12 90.68 17.49
N GLU A 771 -22.15 90.42 18.79
CA GLU A 771 -23.12 89.52 19.43
C GLU A 771 -24.56 90.10 19.43
N GLU A 772 -24.71 91.42 19.62
CA GLU A 772 -26.02 92.10 19.64
C GLU A 772 -26.63 92.27 18.24
N LYS A 773 -25.81 92.42 17.18
CA LYS A 773 -26.25 92.41 15.77
C LYS A 773 -26.79 91.05 15.36
N ARG A 774 -26.11 90.00 15.80
CA ARG A 774 -26.40 88.61 15.44
C ARG A 774 -27.78 88.19 15.95
N GLN A 775 -28.13 88.53 17.19
CA GLN A 775 -29.43 88.16 17.76
C GLN A 775 -30.64 88.76 17.03
N CYS A 776 -30.59 90.01 16.57
CA CYS A 776 -31.70 90.64 15.85
C CYS A 776 -31.86 90.16 14.39
N GLN A 777 -30.77 89.81 13.69
CA GLN A 777 -30.83 89.24 12.32
C GLN A 777 -31.25 87.77 12.31
N ILE A 778 -30.89 87.01 13.33
CA ILE A 778 -31.31 85.60 13.50
C ILE A 778 -32.84 85.50 13.51
N GLN A 779 -33.52 86.31 14.33
CA GLN A 779 -34.98 86.19 14.50
C GLN A 779 -35.80 86.51 13.23
N MET A 780 -35.37 87.46 12.40
CA MET A 780 -36.04 87.80 11.13
C MET A 780 -35.74 86.80 10.00
N LYS A 781 -34.49 86.35 9.88
CA LYS A 781 -34.10 85.37 8.86
C LYS A 781 -34.72 84.00 9.16
N GLU A 782 -34.88 83.64 10.43
CA GLU A 782 -35.56 82.43 10.86
C GLU A 782 -37.02 82.36 10.43
N ALA A 783 -37.80 83.43 10.57
CA ALA A 783 -39.22 83.43 10.20
C ALA A 783 -39.44 83.30 8.69
N ASN A 784 -38.71 84.05 7.87
CA ASN A 784 -38.83 83.97 6.39
C ASN A 784 -38.22 82.68 5.81
N ASN A 785 -37.11 82.19 6.37
CA ASN A 785 -36.57 80.90 5.97
C ASN A 785 -37.52 79.75 6.33
N ARG A 786 -38.28 79.83 7.43
CA ARG A 786 -39.29 78.81 7.80
C ARG A 786 -40.43 78.72 6.78
N ILE A 787 -40.88 79.83 6.20
CA ILE A 787 -41.95 79.83 5.19
C ILE A 787 -41.44 79.32 3.82
N LEU A 788 -40.28 79.81 3.37
CA LEU A 788 -39.65 79.34 2.12
C LEU A 788 -39.27 77.86 2.18
N SER A 789 -38.71 77.41 3.31
CA SER A 789 -38.41 75.99 3.52
C SER A 789 -39.67 75.12 3.55
N ALA A 790 -40.77 75.58 4.17
CA ALA A 790 -42.03 74.84 4.18
C ALA A 790 -42.64 74.69 2.77
N ARG A 791 -42.64 75.76 1.95
CA ARG A 791 -43.12 75.71 0.55
C ARG A 791 -42.25 74.82 -0.34
N HIS A 792 -40.94 74.97 -0.24
CA HIS A 792 -40.00 74.13 -0.98
C HIS A 792 -40.10 72.65 -0.54
N SER A 793 -40.34 72.38 0.74
CA SER A 793 -40.56 71.01 1.24
C SER A 793 -41.85 70.40 0.71
N LEU A 794 -42.90 71.22 0.53
CA LEU A 794 -44.16 70.76 -0.06
C LEU A 794 -44.01 70.44 -1.55
N GLU A 795 -43.38 71.30 -2.33
CA GLU A 795 -43.09 71.01 -3.75
C GLU A 795 -42.22 69.76 -3.92
N GLN A 796 -41.21 69.58 -3.06
CA GLN A 796 -40.41 68.36 -3.01
C GLN A 796 -41.26 67.13 -2.67
N ALA A 797 -42.16 67.22 -1.69
CA ALA A 797 -43.04 66.10 -1.32
C ALA A 797 -44.02 65.71 -2.45
N VAL A 798 -44.53 66.69 -3.21
CA VAL A 798 -45.43 66.44 -4.36
C VAL A 798 -44.68 65.81 -5.53
N ALA A 799 -43.49 66.33 -5.87
CA ALA A 799 -42.65 65.73 -6.91
C ALA A 799 -42.22 64.29 -6.52
N GLU A 800 -41.88 64.08 -5.25
CA GLU A 800 -41.55 62.78 -4.69
C GLU A 800 -42.73 61.80 -4.80
N LYS A 801 -43.96 62.23 -4.48
CA LYS A 801 -45.16 61.41 -4.64
C LYS A 801 -45.35 60.92 -6.08
N GLU A 802 -45.24 61.79 -7.08
CA GLU A 802 -45.42 61.38 -8.48
C GLU A 802 -44.29 60.44 -8.96
N TYR A 803 -43.05 60.72 -8.54
CA TYR A 803 -41.91 59.86 -8.81
C TYR A 803 -42.08 58.46 -8.20
N GLN A 804 -42.51 58.37 -6.94
CA GLN A 804 -42.73 57.10 -6.24
C GLN A 804 -43.90 56.30 -6.86
N LYS A 805 -44.94 56.96 -7.38
CA LYS A 805 -46.05 56.32 -8.13
C LYS A 805 -45.61 55.76 -9.48
N GLY A 806 -44.82 56.52 -10.26
CA GLY A 806 -44.25 56.02 -11.51
C GLY A 806 -43.33 54.82 -11.29
N THR A 807 -42.54 54.85 -10.21
CA THR A 807 -41.66 53.76 -9.80
C THR A 807 -42.43 52.51 -9.35
N LEU A 808 -43.55 52.69 -8.65
CA LEU A 808 -44.43 51.58 -8.25
C LEU A 808 -44.98 50.83 -9.47
N GLN A 809 -45.40 51.54 -10.51
CA GLN A 809 -45.93 50.92 -11.72
C GLN A 809 -44.88 50.04 -12.42
N VAL A 810 -43.63 50.50 -12.53
CA VAL A 810 -42.53 49.73 -13.10
C VAL A 810 -42.24 48.45 -12.29
N PHE A 811 -42.29 48.53 -10.95
CA PHE A 811 -42.07 47.36 -10.09
C PHE A 811 -43.22 46.35 -10.16
N LEU A 812 -44.47 46.82 -10.30
CA LEU A 812 -45.64 45.96 -10.51
C LEU A 812 -45.53 45.18 -11.82
N ASP A 813 -45.26 45.86 -12.93
CA ASP A 813 -45.13 45.23 -14.26
C ASP A 813 -44.00 44.18 -14.27
N HIS A 814 -42.89 44.45 -13.57
CA HIS A 814 -41.76 43.53 -13.46
C HIS A 814 -42.06 42.29 -12.58
N ALA A 815 -42.81 42.46 -11.48
CA ALA A 815 -43.17 41.38 -10.57
C ALA A 815 -44.25 40.45 -11.17
N GLU A 816 -45.27 41.01 -11.83
CA GLU A 816 -46.34 40.25 -12.49
C GLU A 816 -45.83 39.39 -13.66
N GLY A 817 -44.72 39.78 -14.30
CA GLY A 817 -44.07 38.99 -15.35
C GLY A 817 -43.40 37.70 -14.87
N HIS A 818 -43.05 37.60 -13.57
CA HIS A 818 -42.31 36.45 -13.02
C HIS A 818 -43.18 35.50 -12.20
N SER A 819 -44.13 36.01 -11.41
CA SER A 819 -44.98 35.18 -10.54
C SER A 819 -46.30 35.86 -10.15
N ARG A 820 -47.25 35.10 -9.56
CA ARG A 820 -48.51 35.66 -9.03
C ARG A 820 -48.25 36.35 -7.68
N ARG A 821 -49.08 37.36 -7.33
CA ARG A 821 -48.93 38.17 -6.10
C ARG A 821 -48.70 37.32 -4.85
N ILE A 822 -47.58 37.55 -4.18
CA ILE A 822 -47.19 36.91 -2.91
C ILE A 822 -47.32 37.96 -1.80
N GLU A 823 -48.20 37.74 -0.82
CA GLU A 823 -48.30 38.60 0.36
C GLU A 823 -47.25 38.20 1.40
N THR A 824 -46.31 39.10 1.68
CA THR A 824 -45.21 38.82 2.61
C THR A 824 -45.08 39.89 3.67
N SER A 825 -44.72 39.47 4.88
CA SER A 825 -44.46 40.35 6.03
C SER A 825 -42.98 40.63 6.26
N ARG A 826 -42.11 40.10 5.39
CA ARG A 826 -40.64 40.19 5.48
C ARG A 826 -40.15 41.38 4.65
N THR A 827 -39.08 42.03 5.10
CA THR A 827 -38.55 43.21 4.38
C THR A 827 -37.69 42.82 3.17
N GLU A 828 -37.61 43.70 2.16
CA GLU A 828 -36.75 43.50 0.98
C GLU A 828 -35.28 43.26 1.36
N GLU A 829 -34.82 43.89 2.44
CA GLU A 829 -33.45 43.78 2.95
C GLU A 829 -33.18 42.41 3.58
N GLU A 830 -34.13 41.87 4.36
CA GLU A 830 -34.04 40.53 4.94
C GLU A 830 -33.98 39.43 3.88
N ILE A 831 -34.82 39.53 2.85
CA ILE A 831 -34.87 38.56 1.75
C ILE A 831 -33.60 38.67 0.89
N ASN A 832 -33.14 39.88 0.57
CA ASN A 832 -31.90 40.10 -0.18
C ASN A 832 -30.65 39.62 0.58
N GLU A 833 -30.61 39.77 1.91
CA GLU A 833 -29.54 39.19 2.73
C GLU A 833 -29.54 37.66 2.65
N GLU A 834 -30.71 37.03 2.71
CA GLU A 834 -30.82 35.58 2.62
C GLU A 834 -30.48 35.07 1.21
N MET A 835 -30.91 35.80 0.18
CA MET A 835 -30.51 35.55 -1.21
C MET A 835 -28.99 35.69 -1.38
N LYS A 836 -28.36 36.76 -0.89
CA LYS A 836 -26.89 36.93 -0.94
C LYS A 836 -26.16 35.79 -0.23
N LYS A 837 -26.63 35.34 0.94
CA LYS A 837 -26.04 34.20 1.66
C LYS A 837 -26.14 32.90 0.84
N ARG A 838 -27.26 32.69 0.13
CA ARG A 838 -27.47 31.51 -0.73
C ARG A 838 -26.68 31.60 -2.04
N THR A 839 -26.63 32.74 -2.71
CA THR A 839 -25.81 32.98 -3.91
C THR A 839 -24.33 32.82 -3.60
N ALA A 840 -23.84 33.37 -2.49
CA ALA A 840 -22.46 33.18 -2.05
C ALA A 840 -22.15 31.70 -1.78
N ARG A 841 -23.10 30.94 -1.21
CA ARG A 841 -22.96 29.50 -0.99
C ARG A 841 -22.96 28.69 -2.29
N ILE A 842 -23.81 29.06 -3.26
CA ILE A 842 -23.84 28.45 -4.59
C ILE A 842 -22.52 28.72 -5.32
N ALA A 843 -22.11 29.99 -5.40
CA ALA A 843 -20.88 30.40 -6.07
C ALA A 843 -19.63 29.76 -5.44
N LEU A 844 -19.55 29.67 -4.11
CA LEU A 844 -18.45 29.03 -3.38
C LEU A 844 -18.32 27.54 -3.73
N VAL A 845 -19.45 26.83 -3.85
CA VAL A 845 -19.43 25.39 -4.13
C VAL A 845 -19.14 25.14 -5.62
N GLU A 846 -19.66 25.96 -6.52
CA GLU A 846 -19.36 25.87 -7.97
C GLU A 846 -17.91 26.19 -8.32
N THR A 847 -17.34 27.25 -7.73
CA THR A 847 -15.91 27.54 -7.90
C THR A 847 -15.01 26.46 -7.31
N LYS A 848 -15.47 25.78 -6.26
CA LYS A 848 -14.66 24.78 -5.54
C LYS A 848 -14.71 23.38 -6.15
N TYR A 849 -15.82 22.99 -6.78
CA TYR A 849 -16.04 21.61 -7.24
C TYR A 849 -16.25 21.47 -8.76
N GLY A 850 -16.51 22.55 -9.50
CA GLY A 850 -16.69 22.51 -10.96
C GLY A 850 -18.05 21.96 -11.41
N THR A 851 -18.17 21.64 -12.69
CA THR A 851 -19.42 21.20 -13.32
C THR A 851 -19.71 19.72 -13.07
N ARG A 852 -20.99 19.38 -12.94
CA ARG A 852 -21.49 18.01 -12.70
C ARG A 852 -20.93 16.99 -13.69
N ASP A 853 -21.01 17.27 -14.99
CA ASP A 853 -20.64 16.32 -16.05
C ASP A 853 -19.15 15.95 -16.03
N VAL A 854 -18.29 16.94 -15.74
CA VAL A 854 -16.83 16.74 -15.65
C VAL A 854 -16.48 15.80 -14.49
N LEU A 855 -17.20 15.88 -13.37
CA LEU A 855 -16.96 15.00 -12.22
C LEU A 855 -17.43 13.57 -12.48
N TYR A 856 -18.53 13.37 -13.20
CA TYR A 856 -18.98 12.02 -13.60
C TYR A 856 -18.02 11.39 -14.60
N GLU A 857 -17.50 12.15 -15.56
CA GLU A 857 -16.48 11.67 -16.50
C GLU A 857 -15.19 11.27 -15.77
N GLN A 858 -14.73 12.10 -14.82
CA GLN A 858 -13.58 11.78 -13.97
C GLN A 858 -13.83 10.54 -13.11
N LEU A 859 -15.04 10.36 -12.59
CA LEU A 859 -15.43 9.19 -11.80
C LEU A 859 -15.35 7.90 -12.63
N GLU A 860 -15.88 7.91 -13.86
CA GLU A 860 -15.84 6.76 -14.76
C GLU A 860 -14.41 6.37 -15.16
N ILE A 861 -13.58 7.36 -15.50
CA ILE A 861 -12.15 7.13 -15.81
C ILE A 861 -11.45 6.49 -14.60
N LYS A 862 -11.73 6.99 -13.38
CA LYS A 862 -11.11 6.48 -12.15
C LYS A 862 -11.61 5.09 -11.77
N LYS A 863 -12.91 4.80 -11.93
CA LYS A 863 -13.49 3.47 -11.72
C LYS A 863 -12.91 2.44 -12.68
N THR A 864 -12.76 2.80 -13.96
CA THR A 864 -12.12 1.95 -14.96
C THR A 864 -10.67 1.63 -14.57
N ARG A 865 -9.88 2.64 -14.21
CA ARG A 865 -8.50 2.44 -13.75
C ARG A 865 -8.41 1.62 -12.45
N TYR A 866 -9.36 1.79 -11.54
CA TYR A 866 -9.42 0.97 -10.32
C TYR A 866 -9.59 -0.51 -10.66
N LEU A 867 -10.52 -0.86 -11.56
CA LEU A 867 -10.74 -2.23 -12.01
C LEU A 867 -9.52 -2.82 -12.73
N GLU A 868 -8.84 -2.04 -13.57
CA GLU A 868 -7.61 -2.48 -14.23
C GLU A 868 -6.50 -2.82 -13.23
N VAL A 869 -6.30 -1.95 -12.22
CA VAL A 869 -5.29 -2.16 -11.17
C VAL A 869 -5.66 -3.35 -10.27
N GLU A 870 -6.94 -3.54 -9.99
CA GLU A 870 -7.46 -4.68 -9.23
C GLU A 870 -7.18 -6.01 -9.96
N GLN A 871 -7.49 -6.09 -11.26
CA GLN A 871 -7.20 -7.26 -12.08
C GLN A 871 -5.69 -7.58 -12.12
N VAL A 872 -4.84 -6.56 -12.26
CA VAL A 872 -3.38 -6.74 -12.22
C VAL A 872 -2.94 -7.28 -10.85
N LEU A 873 -3.52 -6.77 -9.75
CA LEU A 873 -3.20 -7.22 -8.40
C LEU A 873 -3.59 -8.70 -8.20
N ASP A 874 -4.76 -9.11 -8.67
CA ASP A 874 -5.23 -10.51 -8.57
C ASP A 874 -4.33 -11.48 -9.34
N VAL A 875 -3.91 -11.10 -10.55
CA VAL A 875 -2.96 -11.90 -11.35
C VAL A 875 -1.61 -11.99 -10.65
N LEU A 876 -1.13 -10.89 -10.07
CA LEU A 876 0.13 -10.88 -9.31
C LEU A 876 0.05 -11.73 -8.04
N LEU A 877 -1.07 -11.68 -7.32
CA LEU A 877 -1.33 -12.49 -6.12
C LEU A 877 -1.26 -13.99 -6.46
N ALA A 878 -1.99 -14.42 -7.50
CA ALA A 878 -2.01 -15.81 -7.94
C ALA A 878 -0.63 -16.28 -8.44
N ALA A 879 0.06 -15.44 -9.23
CA ALA A 879 1.40 -15.77 -9.73
C ALA A 879 2.45 -15.86 -8.61
N ASN A 880 2.37 -14.97 -7.62
CA ASN A 880 3.30 -14.96 -6.49
C ASN A 880 3.10 -16.16 -5.57
N ASP A 881 1.85 -16.57 -5.31
CA ASP A 881 1.56 -17.77 -4.51
C ASP A 881 2.13 -19.03 -5.17
N GLN A 882 1.89 -19.21 -6.47
CA GLN A 882 2.48 -20.32 -7.23
C GLN A 882 4.01 -20.28 -7.22
N HIS A 883 4.61 -19.09 -7.35
CA HIS A 883 6.07 -18.94 -7.33
C HIS A 883 6.66 -19.23 -5.95
N LEU A 884 6.01 -18.80 -4.86
CA LEU A 884 6.41 -19.11 -3.49
C LEU A 884 6.38 -20.62 -3.22
N GLN A 885 5.32 -21.31 -3.65
CA GLN A 885 5.25 -22.77 -3.56
C GLN A 885 6.41 -23.46 -4.30
N ARG A 886 6.74 -22.99 -5.51
CA ARG A 886 7.90 -23.50 -6.27
C ARG A 886 9.23 -23.23 -5.56
N VAL A 887 9.39 -22.06 -4.95
CA VAL A 887 10.62 -21.69 -4.21
C VAL A 887 10.77 -22.55 -2.96
N GLU A 888 9.69 -22.80 -2.22
CA GLU A 888 9.74 -23.63 -1.01
C GLU A 888 10.04 -25.10 -1.36
N ASN A 889 9.44 -25.62 -2.44
CA ASN A 889 9.77 -26.96 -2.94
C ASN A 889 11.26 -27.06 -3.31
N ARG A 890 11.80 -26.08 -4.07
CA ARG A 890 13.23 -26.02 -4.41
C ARG A 890 14.12 -25.91 -3.18
N ARG A 891 13.69 -25.19 -2.13
CA ARG A 891 14.43 -25.07 -0.87
C ARG A 891 14.55 -26.41 -0.17
N LYS A 892 13.44 -27.16 -0.12
CA LYS A 892 13.40 -28.51 0.47
C LYS A 892 14.30 -29.46 -0.31
N GLU A 893 14.12 -29.53 -1.63
CA GLU A 893 14.95 -30.37 -2.51
C GLU A 893 16.45 -30.02 -2.41
N TYR A 894 16.80 -28.74 -2.36
CA TYR A 894 18.20 -28.32 -2.20
C TYR A 894 18.79 -28.77 -0.85
N LYS A 895 18.01 -28.69 0.24
CA LYS A 895 18.46 -29.14 1.56
C LYS A 895 18.63 -30.66 1.59
N ASP A 896 17.68 -31.39 1.01
CA ASP A 896 17.68 -32.86 0.96
C ASP A 896 18.85 -33.36 0.10
N MET A 897 19.03 -32.81 -1.10
CA MET A 897 20.15 -33.13 -2.00
C MET A 897 21.50 -32.81 -1.37
N ARG A 898 21.60 -31.69 -0.64
CA ARG A 898 22.82 -31.32 0.07
C ARG A 898 23.19 -32.33 1.17
N SER A 899 22.19 -32.79 1.94
CA SER A 899 22.41 -33.81 2.98
C SER A 899 22.80 -35.14 2.36
N GLU A 900 22.03 -35.60 1.37
CA GLU A 900 22.24 -36.88 0.69
C GLU A 900 23.61 -36.93 0.02
N MET A 901 24.00 -35.87 -0.70
CA MET A 901 25.31 -35.82 -1.35
C MET A 901 26.45 -35.77 -0.33
N GLY A 902 26.27 -35.08 0.80
CA GLY A 902 27.24 -35.08 1.89
C GLY A 902 27.45 -36.47 2.48
N GLU A 903 26.37 -37.21 2.75
CA GLU A 903 26.42 -38.59 3.26
C GLU A 903 27.06 -39.54 2.25
N ARG A 904 26.71 -39.43 0.95
CA ARG A 904 27.33 -40.25 -0.11
C ARG A 904 28.84 -40.04 -0.19
N VAL A 905 29.29 -38.77 -0.19
CA VAL A 905 30.72 -38.44 -0.22
C VAL A 905 31.42 -38.95 1.04
N GLN A 906 30.80 -38.81 2.21
CA GLN A 906 31.34 -39.32 3.47
C GLN A 906 31.50 -40.85 3.45
N ASN A 907 30.49 -41.59 2.98
CA ASN A 907 30.53 -43.04 2.89
C ASN A 907 31.59 -43.52 1.88
N ALA A 908 31.65 -42.91 0.70
CA ALA A 908 32.66 -43.20 -0.31
C ALA A 908 34.08 -42.92 0.22
N PHE A 909 34.27 -41.79 0.91
CA PHE A 909 35.54 -41.43 1.52
C PHE A 909 36.00 -42.46 2.56
N SER A 910 35.12 -42.86 3.48
CA SER A 910 35.42 -43.89 4.48
C SER A 910 35.74 -45.24 3.83
N ALA A 911 35.02 -45.64 2.76
CA ALA A 911 35.29 -46.89 2.04
C ALA A 911 36.69 -46.91 1.39
N ILE A 912 37.11 -45.80 0.77
CA ILE A 912 38.43 -45.69 0.13
C ILE A 912 39.56 -45.69 1.19
N LEU A 913 39.34 -45.10 2.36
CA LEU A 913 40.32 -45.13 3.46
C LEU A 913 40.54 -46.54 4.04
N ILE A 914 39.48 -47.36 4.08
CA ILE A 914 39.57 -48.75 4.58
C ILE A 914 40.55 -49.59 3.75
N LEU A 915 40.67 -49.33 2.44
CA LEU A 915 41.62 -50.03 1.56
C LEU A 915 43.09 -49.94 2.03
N ARG A 916 43.43 -48.93 2.83
CA ARG A 916 44.77 -48.72 3.40
C ARG A 916 44.84 -49.01 4.91
N GLY A 917 43.78 -49.56 5.49
CA GLY A 917 43.69 -49.78 6.93
C GLY A 917 43.61 -48.46 7.73
N TYR A 918 43.09 -47.39 7.14
CA TYR A 918 42.81 -46.15 7.83
C TYR A 918 41.34 -46.06 8.22
N LYS A 919 41.05 -45.44 9.37
CA LYS A 919 39.70 -45.02 9.74
C LYS A 919 39.60 -43.52 9.57
N GLY A 920 38.62 -43.03 8.85
CA GLY A 920 38.41 -41.59 8.74
C GLY A 920 36.95 -41.21 8.55
N SER A 921 36.64 -40.00 8.98
CA SER A 921 35.35 -39.35 8.84
C SER A 921 35.51 -37.99 8.18
N LEU A 922 34.49 -37.60 7.44
CA LEU A 922 34.40 -36.32 6.76
C LEU A 922 33.30 -35.52 7.44
N ILE A 923 33.63 -34.34 7.97
CA ILE A 923 32.70 -33.48 8.72
C ILE A 923 32.42 -32.24 7.88
N ILE A 924 31.18 -32.08 7.42
CA ILE A 924 30.75 -30.93 6.63
C ILE A 924 29.96 -29.97 7.51
N ASN A 925 30.48 -28.77 7.73
CA ASN A 925 29.76 -27.69 8.39
C ASN A 925 29.19 -26.73 7.33
N TYR A 926 27.87 -26.82 7.11
CA TYR A 926 27.17 -25.98 6.14
C TYR A 926 26.91 -24.54 6.61
N VAL A 927 27.07 -24.24 7.90
CA VAL A 927 26.86 -22.91 8.48
C VAL A 927 28.14 -22.09 8.33
N ASP A 928 29.25 -22.62 8.83
CA ASP A 928 30.56 -21.98 8.77
C ASP A 928 31.25 -22.17 7.40
N LYS A 929 30.66 -23.00 6.53
CA LYS A 929 31.17 -23.35 5.19
C LYS A 929 32.56 -23.94 5.23
N THR A 930 32.77 -24.89 6.14
CA THR A 930 34.02 -25.62 6.31
C THR A 930 33.80 -27.12 6.15
N LEU A 931 34.82 -27.82 5.66
CA LEU A 931 34.84 -29.27 5.52
C LEU A 931 36.18 -29.80 6.02
N ASP A 932 36.14 -30.57 7.10
CA ASP A 932 37.33 -31.13 7.73
C ASP A 932 37.44 -32.64 7.48
N LEU A 933 38.66 -33.08 7.15
CA LEU A 933 39.00 -34.48 6.95
C LEU A 933 39.67 -35.01 8.22
N SER A 934 39.02 -35.93 8.92
CA SER A 934 39.59 -36.61 10.09
C SER A 934 40.05 -38.01 9.68
N VAL A 935 41.34 -38.32 9.84
CA VAL A 935 41.92 -39.60 9.44
C VAL A 935 42.85 -40.13 10.53
N ILE A 936 42.64 -41.38 10.93
CA ILE A 936 43.34 -42.07 12.00
C ILE A 936 43.94 -43.38 11.43
N PRO A 937 45.27 -43.54 11.44
CA PRO A 937 45.93 -44.80 11.08
C PRO A 937 45.64 -45.89 12.13
N GLN A 938 45.40 -47.15 11.71
CA GLN A 938 45.11 -48.25 12.64
C GLN A 938 46.29 -48.66 13.55
N ASN A 939 47.53 -48.24 13.25
CA ASN A 939 48.73 -48.66 13.99
C ASN A 939 49.11 -47.78 15.20
N THR A 940 48.32 -46.77 15.55
CA THR A 940 48.61 -45.88 16.68
C THR A 940 47.83 -46.31 17.93
N THR A 941 48.26 -47.39 18.58
CA THR A 941 47.75 -47.79 19.89
C THR A 941 48.42 -46.98 20.99
N GLY A 942 47.75 -45.91 21.44
CA GLY A 942 48.05 -45.23 22.71
C GLY A 942 48.72 -43.87 22.59
N ARG A 943 47.91 -42.81 22.42
CA ARG A 943 48.01 -41.48 23.06
C ARG A 943 46.82 -40.61 22.61
N ASP A 944 46.48 -39.66 23.46
CA ASP A 944 45.25 -38.86 23.57
C ASP A 944 44.31 -38.68 22.36
N ARG A 945 43.02 -38.92 22.61
CA ARG A 945 41.93 -38.98 21.63
C ARG A 945 41.37 -37.62 21.15
N ASN A 946 41.92 -36.48 21.58
CA ASN A 946 41.28 -35.18 21.37
C ASN A 946 42.10 -34.13 20.61
N GLU A 947 43.29 -34.46 20.11
CA GLU A 947 44.05 -33.53 19.27
C GLU A 947 44.14 -34.06 17.85
N THR A 948 43.74 -33.22 16.90
CA THR A 948 43.89 -33.40 15.45
C THR A 948 45.36 -33.67 15.14
N ILE A 949 45.75 -34.95 15.07
CA ILE A 949 47.12 -35.36 14.81
C ILE A 949 47.54 -34.73 13.48
N THR A 950 48.60 -33.94 13.52
CA THR A 950 49.30 -33.41 12.34
C THR A 950 49.72 -34.58 11.47
N LEU A 951 48.90 -34.88 10.45
CA LEU A 951 49.14 -35.93 9.46
C LEU A 951 50.53 -35.72 8.83
N SER A 952 51.30 -36.79 8.67
CA SER A 952 52.54 -36.74 7.90
C SER A 952 52.24 -36.27 6.46
N GLY A 953 53.23 -35.69 5.76
CA GLY A 953 53.05 -35.20 4.37
C GLY A 953 52.50 -36.27 3.41
N GLY A 954 52.83 -37.54 3.66
CA GLY A 954 52.31 -38.69 2.92
C GLY A 954 50.85 -39.05 3.23
N GLU A 955 50.45 -39.02 4.51
CA GLU A 955 49.07 -39.28 4.94
C GLU A 955 48.11 -38.17 4.51
N ARG A 956 48.58 -36.92 4.51
CA ARG A 956 47.82 -35.77 3.99
C ARG A 956 47.54 -35.89 2.48
N SER A 957 48.55 -36.31 1.72
CA SER A 957 48.44 -36.51 0.27
C SER A 957 47.44 -37.63 -0.05
N TYR A 958 47.49 -38.73 0.71
CA TYR A 958 46.55 -39.84 0.55
C TYR A 958 45.10 -39.46 0.86
N SER A 959 44.87 -38.84 2.02
CA SER A 959 43.54 -38.41 2.44
C SER A 959 42.91 -37.44 1.45
N THR A 960 43.71 -36.57 0.82
CA THR A 960 43.18 -35.64 -0.18
C THR A 960 42.83 -36.32 -1.50
N VAL A 961 43.62 -37.31 -1.96
CA VAL A 961 43.27 -38.10 -3.14
C VAL A 961 42.05 -39.00 -2.89
N ALA A 962 41.95 -39.59 -1.69
CA ALA A 962 40.77 -40.35 -1.29
C ALA A 962 39.51 -39.48 -1.30
N PHE A 963 39.62 -38.20 -0.91
CA PHE A 963 38.51 -37.24 -1.03
C PHE A 963 38.14 -36.93 -2.48
N VAL A 964 39.13 -36.72 -3.37
CA VAL A 964 38.88 -36.52 -4.81
C VAL A 964 38.18 -37.74 -5.43
N LEU A 965 38.62 -38.96 -5.08
CA LEU A 965 37.97 -40.20 -5.51
C LEU A 965 36.55 -40.34 -4.96
N ALA A 966 36.31 -39.96 -3.71
CA ALA A 966 34.97 -39.95 -3.13
C ALA A 966 34.03 -38.97 -3.84
N LEU A 967 34.56 -37.83 -4.32
CA LEU A 967 33.81 -36.92 -5.18
C LEU A 967 33.54 -37.51 -6.57
N TRP A 968 34.45 -38.32 -7.13
CA TRP A 968 34.22 -39.03 -8.39
C TRP A 968 33.08 -40.05 -8.30
N GLU A 969 32.99 -40.82 -7.21
CA GLU A 969 31.86 -41.72 -6.94
C GLU A 969 30.51 -40.99 -6.92
N CYS A 970 30.51 -39.71 -6.52
CA CYS A 970 29.30 -38.91 -6.39
C CYS A 970 28.99 -38.05 -7.63
N THR A 971 29.90 -37.97 -8.60
CA THR A 971 29.76 -37.13 -9.80
C THR A 971 29.82 -38.00 -11.04
N ALA A 972 28.81 -37.96 -11.90
CA ALA A 972 28.76 -38.82 -13.10
C ALA A 972 29.13 -38.05 -14.38
N VAL A 973 30.41 -37.76 -14.61
CA VAL A 973 30.90 -37.06 -15.82
C VAL A 973 31.53 -38.04 -16.82
N PRO A 974 31.53 -37.74 -18.13
CA PRO A 974 32.03 -38.67 -19.14
C PRO A 974 33.55 -38.88 -19.08
N PHE A 975 34.30 -37.95 -18.49
CA PHE A 975 35.74 -38.08 -18.29
C PHE A 975 36.27 -37.31 -17.08
N TYR A 976 37.37 -37.82 -16.51
CA TYR A 976 38.13 -37.23 -15.40
C TYR A 976 39.60 -37.11 -15.75
N PHE A 977 40.13 -35.89 -15.75
CA PHE A 977 41.52 -35.61 -16.04
C PHE A 977 42.25 -34.98 -14.86
N LEU A 978 43.40 -35.54 -14.50
CA LEU A 978 44.25 -35.08 -13.40
C LEU A 978 45.62 -34.62 -13.95
N ASP A 979 45.96 -33.35 -13.74
CA ASP A 979 47.28 -32.79 -14.07
C ASP A 979 48.21 -32.77 -12.87
N GLU A 980 49.43 -33.27 -13.05
CA GLU A 980 50.54 -33.22 -12.08
C GLU A 980 50.16 -33.71 -10.67
N PHE A 981 49.21 -34.64 -10.57
CA PHE A 981 48.72 -35.16 -9.29
C PHE A 981 49.83 -35.82 -8.45
N ASP A 982 50.89 -36.33 -9.10
CA ASP A 982 51.96 -37.09 -8.47
C ASP A 982 53.26 -36.29 -8.21
N VAL A 983 53.33 -35.02 -8.63
CA VAL A 983 54.56 -34.19 -8.55
C VAL A 983 54.97 -33.86 -7.11
N PHE A 984 54.00 -33.78 -6.20
CA PHE A 984 54.21 -33.39 -4.81
C PHE A 984 54.23 -34.57 -3.84
N MET A 985 54.32 -35.79 -4.37
CA MET A 985 54.30 -37.04 -3.61
C MET A 985 55.69 -37.68 -3.57
N ASP A 986 56.01 -38.34 -2.47
CA ASP A 986 57.20 -39.18 -2.40
C ASP A 986 57.03 -40.48 -3.22
N LYS A 987 58.12 -41.19 -3.47
CA LYS A 987 58.11 -42.39 -4.34
C LYS A 987 57.17 -43.50 -3.82
N VAL A 988 57.01 -43.63 -2.50
CA VAL A 988 56.20 -44.68 -1.88
C VAL A 988 54.71 -44.35 -2.00
N ASN A 989 54.29 -43.15 -1.62
CA ASN A 989 52.88 -42.74 -1.72
C ASN A 989 52.44 -42.61 -3.18
N ARG A 990 53.33 -42.17 -4.08
CA ARG A 990 53.06 -42.14 -5.53
C ARG A 990 52.67 -43.51 -6.07
N ARG A 991 53.40 -44.57 -5.68
CA ARG A 991 53.11 -45.95 -6.13
C ARG A 991 51.73 -46.41 -5.65
N ILE A 992 51.42 -46.18 -4.38
CA ILE A 992 50.15 -46.57 -3.76
C ILE A 992 48.97 -45.82 -4.41
N ILE A 993 49.11 -44.52 -4.61
CA ILE A 993 48.06 -43.68 -5.22
C ILE A 993 47.82 -44.08 -6.67
N MET A 994 48.88 -44.36 -7.44
CA MET A 994 48.73 -44.88 -8.80
C MET A 994 47.97 -46.21 -8.84
N GLU A 995 48.26 -47.12 -7.91
CA GLU A 995 47.55 -48.41 -7.84
C GLU A 995 46.06 -48.23 -7.54
N ILE A 996 45.71 -47.34 -6.60
CA ILE A 996 44.30 -47.07 -6.24
C ILE A 996 43.56 -46.37 -7.37
N LEU A 997 44.19 -45.38 -8.04
CA LEU A 997 43.60 -44.74 -9.21
C LEU A 997 43.33 -45.79 -10.30
N LEU A 998 44.27 -46.70 -10.57
CA LEU A 998 44.10 -47.77 -11.54
C LEU A 998 43.01 -48.76 -11.13
N LEU A 999 42.91 -49.13 -9.85
CA LEU A 999 41.82 -49.96 -9.34
C LEU A 999 40.46 -49.29 -9.57
N HIS A 1000 40.32 -48.02 -9.17
CA HIS A 1000 39.10 -47.27 -9.38
C HIS A 1000 38.73 -47.14 -10.88
N THR A 1001 39.71 -46.97 -11.78
CA THR A 1001 39.43 -46.93 -13.22
C THR A 1001 38.90 -48.25 -13.79
N ARG A 1002 39.27 -49.38 -13.19
CA ARG A 1002 38.80 -50.72 -13.58
C ARG A 1002 37.37 -50.97 -13.12
N ASP A 1003 37.01 -50.46 -11.95
CA ASP A 1003 35.67 -50.54 -11.40
C ASP A 1003 34.66 -49.64 -12.16
N HIS A 1004 35.17 -48.64 -12.89
CA HIS A 1004 34.39 -47.67 -13.68
C HIS A 1004 34.70 -47.72 -15.18
N PRO A 1005 34.43 -48.84 -15.88
CA PRO A 1005 34.73 -49.01 -17.30
C PRO A 1005 33.90 -48.10 -18.22
N GLU A 1006 32.85 -47.45 -17.71
CA GLU A 1006 31.96 -46.49 -18.37
C GLU A 1006 32.46 -45.03 -18.32
N CYS A 1007 33.50 -44.75 -17.54
CA CYS A 1007 34.18 -43.45 -17.46
C CYS A 1007 35.51 -43.45 -18.23
N GLN A 1008 35.97 -42.27 -18.64
CA GLN A 1008 37.29 -42.08 -19.28
C GLN A 1008 38.21 -41.29 -18.35
N PHE A 1009 39.41 -41.79 -18.13
CA PHE A 1009 40.41 -41.23 -17.23
C PHE A 1009 41.64 -40.78 -17.99
N GLY A 1010 42.22 -39.66 -17.57
CA GLY A 1010 43.42 -39.07 -18.16
C GLY A 1010 44.37 -38.58 -17.08
N PHE A 1011 45.55 -39.18 -17.00
CA PHE A 1011 46.55 -38.89 -15.98
C PHE A 1011 47.76 -38.23 -16.63
N PHE A 1012 48.00 -36.95 -16.32
CA PHE A 1012 49.12 -36.20 -16.88
C PHE A 1012 50.22 -36.13 -15.84
N THR A 1013 51.38 -36.68 -16.15
CA THR A 1013 52.52 -36.72 -15.22
C THR A 1013 53.83 -36.34 -15.92
N PRO A 1014 54.69 -35.52 -15.28
CA PRO A 1014 56.03 -35.24 -15.78
C PRO A 1014 57.06 -36.31 -15.37
N LEU A 1015 56.66 -37.22 -14.48
CA LEU A 1015 57.52 -38.23 -13.89
C LEU A 1015 57.38 -39.57 -14.64
N ASP A 1016 58.38 -40.42 -14.47
CA ASP A 1016 58.43 -41.72 -15.15
C ASP A 1016 57.22 -42.61 -14.79
N ALA A 1017 56.55 -43.14 -15.81
CA ALA A 1017 55.37 -44.01 -15.71
C ALA A 1017 55.71 -45.50 -15.93
N SER A 1018 56.98 -45.88 -15.88
CA SER A 1018 57.49 -47.27 -16.06
C SER A 1018 56.80 -48.34 -15.20
N ILE A 1019 56.08 -47.95 -14.14
CA ILE A 1019 55.31 -48.84 -13.25
C ILE A 1019 54.04 -49.35 -13.94
N VAL A 1020 53.53 -48.66 -14.96
CA VAL A 1020 52.29 -48.96 -15.67
C VAL A 1020 52.58 -49.64 -16.99
N ARG A 1021 51.92 -50.77 -17.27
CA ARG A 1021 52.00 -51.46 -18.57
C ARG A 1021 50.78 -51.13 -19.42
N SER A 1022 51.00 -50.89 -20.72
CA SER A 1022 49.92 -50.71 -21.69
C SER A 1022 49.04 -51.97 -21.78
N SER A 1023 47.73 -51.78 -21.91
CA SER A 1023 46.73 -52.84 -22.08
C SER A 1023 45.59 -52.34 -22.97
N ASP A 1024 44.65 -53.20 -23.38
CA ASP A 1024 43.53 -52.80 -24.24
C ASP A 1024 42.68 -51.65 -23.65
N SER A 1025 42.63 -51.55 -22.32
CA SER A 1025 41.94 -50.47 -21.58
C SER A 1025 42.83 -49.30 -21.18
N LEU A 1026 44.14 -49.32 -21.49
CA LEU A 1026 45.11 -48.31 -21.05
C LEU A 1026 46.15 -47.99 -22.13
N THR A 1027 46.18 -46.73 -22.57
CA THR A 1027 47.19 -46.21 -23.50
C THR A 1027 48.13 -45.23 -22.80
N ILE A 1028 49.44 -45.32 -23.08
CA ILE A 1028 50.47 -44.37 -22.62
C ILE A 1028 50.90 -43.51 -23.82
N HIS A 1029 50.69 -42.20 -23.72
CA HIS A 1029 51.10 -41.19 -24.69
C HIS A 1029 52.37 -40.50 -24.18
N GLN A 1030 53.51 -40.77 -24.82
CA GLN A 1030 54.76 -40.10 -24.54
C GLN A 1030 54.89 -38.84 -25.42
N LEU A 1031 54.95 -37.66 -24.81
CA LEU A 1031 55.19 -36.40 -25.51
C LEU A 1031 56.68 -36.15 -25.73
N GLU A 1032 57.02 -35.54 -26.86
CA GLU A 1032 58.38 -35.14 -27.21
C GLU A 1032 58.93 -34.07 -26.26
N ALA A 1033 60.25 -34.03 -26.11
CA ALA A 1033 60.90 -33.02 -25.30
C ALA A 1033 60.76 -31.63 -25.97
N PRO A 1034 60.65 -30.54 -25.20
CA PRO A 1034 60.52 -29.20 -25.77
C PRO A 1034 61.75 -28.83 -26.62
N GLU A 1035 61.52 -28.32 -27.83
CA GLU A 1035 62.56 -27.71 -28.66
C GLU A 1035 63.12 -26.47 -27.93
N ARG A 1036 64.36 -26.56 -27.44
CA ARG A 1036 65.06 -25.39 -26.88
C ARG A 1036 65.43 -24.47 -28.04
N GLN A 1037 64.74 -23.34 -28.19
CA GLN A 1037 65.26 -22.24 -28.99
C GLN A 1037 66.56 -21.76 -28.33
N LEU A 1038 67.69 -22.03 -28.98
CA LEU A 1038 68.96 -21.37 -28.70
C LEU A 1038 68.75 -19.88 -28.96
N THR A 1039 68.42 -19.10 -27.93
CA THR A 1039 68.47 -17.65 -27.99
C THR A 1039 69.93 -17.24 -28.17
N GLN A 1040 70.27 -16.90 -29.41
CA GLN A 1040 71.42 -16.06 -29.73
C GLN A 1040 71.30 -14.77 -28.91
N ASN A 1041 72.16 -14.60 -27.92
CA ASN A 1041 72.49 -13.28 -27.39
C ASN A 1041 73.16 -12.50 -28.52
N ASN A 1042 72.40 -11.59 -29.11
CA ASN A 1042 72.91 -10.39 -29.79
C ASN A 1042 71.80 -9.34 -29.79
N ARG A 1043 71.70 -8.60 -28.69
CA ARG A 1043 71.54 -7.14 -28.64
C ARG A 1043 71.63 -6.65 -27.21
#